data_AF-A0A9X0QIB2-F1
#
_entry.id   AF-A0A9X0QIB2-F1
#
_cell.length_a   1.000
_cell.length_b   1.000
_cell.length_c   1.000
_cell.angle_alpha   90.00
_cell.angle_beta   90.00
_cell.angle_gamma   90.00
#
_symmetry.space_group_name_H-M   'P 1'
#
loop_
_entity.id
_entity.type
_entity.pdbx_description
1 polymer ?
#
loop_
_entity_poly.entity_id
_entity_poly.type
_entity_poly.pdbx_seq_one_letter_code
_entity_poly.pdbx_strand_id
1 'polypeptide(L)'
;MKMRLALFLLLFLSGISAKAATYTATATHLTMHVGDPLPPLIFKMSSYSGTYASLFKGQPKLSTSATSSAPAGNYPIRISAGSMATVNRADSLTFVEGTLSIIPADGIGARLTNNIVYPPGFTSAAAFAIIDVTHNPIANLVGDGTTDNTAGLQKLFAFDRGSAESKVSTSVSGNIYTVTQISGSVFTGLAPGSPIRIAGGLYTIAAVIDPQHLTLTTNPGALANVSARLSPNVVSTNGTTVTAISGPTFAALKPNFSLQIGSAFYKVASVTDATHLELTTAAPPLKNVNMFYGAGAGGQLGAFPMFLYFPPGVYLASDTIIPYGNYWSIFGAGAQTSIIKLAPNSPAFNTGTTPVQFFSPLSVNKNDNFHIFIENIGFESGVGNPSAEIFTTQVNNIGAVRNVQIWSDDSNCVNALNIRRAYPGPGMMRNVAAYGCQNGIYSNQQEYSFTFEDITLEGQTVAGIGSTNMKFSIRHLLSDNSVPALQAELFHANTTIIDSELFGDNSSGIGLQNGKERGQPGCHLYTRNVKVTGYATSEADYCVVPAKMYKGDLTETWSGEAQTVFDQSATPGSLHLPESETPQPNDPDPRTWTMLGSSVSTWAATIAGSKSPTVYAPPGQYGGRGSFDITVPDTVNHLQFFTAVPTPGRTFFINLNVAGSSKTPLIIEGCPNTSCNINHTGSRTLVLIDDNTYNYAAAPGAGNLYLDDAILGANNNPGNTVTFYPNQHIWARQLDQEQARADQITCNGCTLWMLGYKTEHNGTDLVATNAQIEIFGFFFYKLTTAAPDSTTMKITDSNLFATGYENINIAGYGAPNWVIETRNGSTSRLAAPGVNSPQHLHVFYSYGGKKAAVNSVRKIHDTITSF
;
A
#
# COMPACT_ATOMS: atom_id res chain seq x y z
N MET A 1 -12.27 -74.54 15.09
CA MET A 1 -13.28 -73.72 15.83
C MET A 1 -12.68 -72.58 16.67
N LYS A 2 -11.36 -72.53 16.95
CA LYS A 2 -10.74 -71.42 17.72
C LYS A 2 -10.33 -70.17 16.91
N MET A 3 -10.29 -70.24 15.57
CA MET A 3 -9.90 -69.09 14.73
C MET A 3 -11.07 -68.19 14.28
N ARG A 4 -12.32 -68.66 14.43
CA ARG A 4 -13.53 -67.87 14.10
C ARG A 4 -14.03 -67.00 15.26
N LEU A 5 -13.69 -67.35 16.51
CA LEU A 5 -14.06 -66.56 17.69
C LEU A 5 -13.17 -65.32 17.87
N ALA A 6 -11.89 -65.40 17.47
CA ALA A 6 -10.99 -64.25 17.48
C ALA A 6 -11.34 -63.20 16.41
N LEU A 7 -11.84 -63.63 15.24
CA LEU A 7 -12.28 -62.72 14.18
C LEU A 7 -13.64 -62.06 14.51
N PHE A 8 -14.54 -62.77 15.18
CA PHE A 8 -15.81 -62.20 15.67
C PHE A 8 -15.62 -61.23 16.84
N LEU A 9 -14.62 -61.45 17.71
CA LEU A 9 -14.32 -60.52 18.81
C LEU A 9 -13.60 -59.26 18.33
N LEU A 10 -12.78 -59.32 17.27
CA LEU A 10 -12.19 -58.13 16.65
C LEU A 10 -13.23 -57.26 15.90
N LEU A 11 -14.30 -57.86 15.37
CA LEU A 11 -15.38 -57.12 14.70
C LEU A 11 -16.28 -56.37 15.71
N PHE A 12 -16.45 -56.87 16.94
CA PHE A 12 -17.24 -56.19 17.98
C PHE A 12 -16.49 -55.10 18.77
N LEU A 13 -15.16 -55.03 18.68
CA LEU A 13 -14.39 -53.88 19.20
C LEU A 13 -14.30 -52.70 18.22
N SER A 14 -14.89 -52.80 17.03
CA SER A 14 -14.96 -51.68 16.06
C SER A 14 -16.15 -50.73 16.29
N GLY A 15 -17.02 -51.04 17.26
CA GLY A 15 -18.17 -50.22 17.67
C GLY A 15 -17.86 -49.27 18.83
N ILE A 16 -16.64 -48.75 18.96
CA ILE A 16 -16.39 -47.62 19.85
C ILE A 16 -17.17 -46.45 19.25
N SER A 17 -18.33 -46.12 19.82
CA SER A 17 -19.02 -44.85 19.57
C SER A 17 -17.97 -43.77 19.72
N ALA A 18 -17.62 -43.09 18.63
CA ALA A 18 -16.74 -41.93 18.68
C ALA A 18 -17.31 -41.01 19.77
N LYS A 19 -16.48 -40.71 20.78
CA LYS A 19 -16.90 -39.84 21.88
C LYS A 19 -17.31 -38.50 21.28
N ALA A 20 -18.54 -38.07 21.55
CA ALA A 20 -19.04 -36.76 21.14
C ALA A 20 -18.02 -35.67 21.53
N ALA A 21 -17.65 -34.84 20.58
CA ALA A 21 -16.77 -33.71 20.81
C ALA A 21 -17.57 -32.48 21.26
N THR A 22 -16.91 -31.57 21.98
CA THR A 22 -17.44 -30.24 22.30
C THR A 22 -16.48 -29.21 21.74
N TYR A 23 -16.98 -28.32 20.89
CA TYR A 23 -16.22 -27.24 20.30
C TYR A 23 -16.69 -25.91 20.87
N THR A 24 -15.76 -25.03 21.23
CA THR A 24 -16.06 -23.70 21.74
C THR A 24 -15.82 -22.66 20.65
N ALA A 25 -16.82 -21.80 20.40
CA ALA A 25 -16.65 -20.57 19.64
C ALA A 25 -16.57 -19.40 20.62
N THR A 26 -15.45 -18.66 20.58
CA THR A 26 -15.19 -17.52 21.45
C THR A 26 -15.18 -16.26 20.62
N ALA A 27 -16.02 -15.27 20.96
CA ALA A 27 -15.91 -13.95 20.36
C ALA A 27 -14.61 -13.28 20.82
N THR A 28 -13.88 -12.70 19.88
CA THR A 28 -12.58 -12.08 20.16
C THR A 28 -12.75 -10.75 20.90
N HIS A 29 -11.85 -10.45 21.83
CA HIS A 29 -11.74 -9.11 22.42
C HIS A 29 -11.30 -8.12 21.35
N LEU A 30 -11.94 -6.95 21.30
CA LEU A 30 -11.63 -5.91 20.32
C LEU A 30 -11.62 -4.55 21.01
N THR A 31 -10.90 -3.61 20.43
CA THR A 31 -10.82 -2.22 20.87
C THR A 31 -11.21 -1.27 19.73
N MET A 32 -11.77 -0.12 20.07
CA MET A 32 -12.03 0.98 19.14
C MET A 32 -12.07 2.31 19.89
N HIS A 33 -11.86 3.43 19.20
CA HIS A 33 -12.07 4.74 19.83
C HIS A 33 -13.53 5.18 19.74
N VAL A 34 -13.92 6.08 20.65
CA VAL A 34 -15.18 6.81 20.53
C VAL A 34 -15.24 7.52 19.16
N GLY A 35 -16.31 7.29 18.40
CA GLY A 35 -16.52 7.90 17.09
C GLY A 35 -16.08 7.03 15.91
N ASP A 36 -15.21 6.05 16.13
CA ASP A 36 -14.76 5.14 15.06
C ASP A 36 -15.92 4.26 14.55
N PRO A 37 -15.86 3.78 13.30
CA PRO A 37 -16.75 2.72 12.85
C PRO A 37 -16.58 1.45 13.70
N LEU A 38 -17.67 0.72 13.96
CA LEU A 38 -17.61 -0.55 14.68
C LEU A 38 -16.69 -1.54 13.94
N PRO A 39 -15.69 -2.15 14.60
CA PRO A 39 -14.86 -3.17 13.96
C PRO A 39 -15.67 -4.42 13.62
N PRO A 40 -15.23 -5.22 12.63
CA PRO A 40 -15.86 -6.50 12.32
C PRO A 40 -15.75 -7.42 13.53
N LEU A 41 -16.88 -7.93 14.00
CA LEU A 41 -16.91 -8.86 15.13
C LEU A 41 -16.48 -10.24 14.66
N ILE A 42 -15.30 -10.67 15.08
CA ILE A 42 -14.70 -11.96 14.72
C ILE A 42 -14.74 -12.96 15.89
N PHE A 43 -14.56 -14.24 15.58
CA PHE A 43 -14.49 -15.30 16.58
C PHE A 43 -13.28 -16.22 16.35
N LYS A 44 -12.98 -17.03 17.37
CA LYS A 44 -12.00 -18.12 17.33
C LYS A 44 -12.67 -19.42 17.72
N MET A 45 -12.29 -20.50 17.06
CA MET A 45 -12.70 -21.86 17.43
C MET A 45 -11.66 -22.50 18.34
N SER A 46 -12.10 -23.28 19.33
CA SER A 46 -11.24 -24.23 20.04
C SER A 46 -10.57 -25.17 19.05
N SER A 47 -9.33 -25.58 19.33
CA SER A 47 -8.55 -26.46 18.44
C SER A 47 -9.34 -27.68 17.98
N TYR A 48 -9.30 -27.96 16.68
CA TYR A 48 -9.96 -29.09 16.04
C TYR A 48 -9.05 -29.71 14.96
N SER A 49 -9.31 -30.95 14.57
CA SER A 49 -8.60 -31.64 13.49
C SER A 49 -9.46 -31.73 12.23
N GLY A 50 -8.83 -31.58 11.06
CA GLY A 50 -9.53 -31.56 9.78
C GLY A 50 -9.88 -30.14 9.31
N THR A 51 -10.84 -30.02 8.39
CA THR A 51 -11.25 -28.74 7.80
C THR A 51 -12.51 -28.19 8.48
N TYR A 52 -12.73 -26.88 8.40
CA TYR A 52 -13.95 -26.27 8.93
C TYR A 52 -15.21 -26.93 8.35
N ALA A 53 -15.30 -27.09 7.02
CA ALA A 53 -16.42 -27.78 6.36
C ALA A 53 -16.62 -29.25 6.76
N SER A 54 -15.59 -29.94 7.26
CA SER A 54 -15.71 -31.33 7.72
C SER A 54 -16.39 -31.45 9.09
N LEU A 55 -16.36 -30.39 9.89
CA LEU A 55 -16.86 -30.36 11.26
C LEU A 55 -18.05 -29.43 11.45
N PHE A 56 -18.12 -28.35 10.68
CA PHE A 56 -19.08 -27.26 10.86
C PHE A 56 -19.77 -26.88 9.55
N LYS A 57 -21.00 -26.38 9.67
CA LYS A 57 -21.74 -25.69 8.62
C LYS A 57 -22.11 -24.30 9.11
N GLY A 58 -22.24 -23.33 8.21
CA GLY A 58 -22.61 -21.95 8.58
C GLY A 58 -21.56 -21.29 9.48
N GLN A 59 -21.99 -20.25 10.19
CA GLN A 59 -21.14 -19.44 11.07
C GLN A 59 -21.93 -18.89 12.27
N PRO A 60 -21.28 -18.61 13.40
CA PRO A 60 -21.95 -18.05 14.56
C PRO A 60 -22.49 -16.65 14.27
N LYS A 61 -23.48 -16.22 15.06
CA LYS A 61 -23.97 -14.84 15.05
C LYS A 61 -23.31 -14.07 16.17
N LEU A 62 -22.57 -13.02 15.82
CA LEU A 62 -21.98 -12.06 16.75
C LEU A 62 -22.81 -10.76 16.78
N SER A 63 -22.86 -10.10 17.94
CA SER A 63 -23.51 -8.80 18.11
C SER A 63 -22.99 -8.06 19.34
N THR A 64 -23.05 -6.74 19.31
CA THR A 64 -22.82 -5.87 20.47
C THR A 64 -23.92 -4.82 20.54
N SER A 65 -24.16 -4.25 21.71
CA SER A 65 -25.04 -3.08 21.87
C SER A 65 -24.32 -1.77 21.58
N ALA A 66 -23.00 -1.79 21.45
CA ALA A 66 -22.20 -0.62 21.08
C ALA A 66 -22.54 -0.12 19.67
N THR A 67 -22.33 1.17 19.46
CA THR A 67 -22.38 1.85 18.16
C THR A 67 -21.17 2.77 18.07
N SER A 68 -20.89 3.35 16.89
CA SER A 68 -19.84 4.36 16.75
C SER A 68 -20.01 5.57 17.67
N SER A 69 -21.25 5.85 18.11
CA SER A 69 -21.59 6.93 19.05
C SER A 69 -21.59 6.52 20.53
N ALA A 70 -21.30 5.25 20.84
CA ALA A 70 -21.28 4.80 22.23
C ALA A 70 -20.13 5.49 23.01
N PRO A 71 -20.36 5.85 24.28
CA PRO A 71 -19.31 6.41 25.12
C PRO A 71 -18.22 5.37 25.42
N ALA A 72 -17.07 5.84 25.91
CA ALA A 72 -16.00 4.97 26.38
C ALA A 72 -16.52 4.00 27.46
N GLY A 73 -16.09 2.74 27.38
CA GLY A 73 -16.54 1.67 28.27
C GLY A 73 -16.46 0.29 27.62
N ASN A 74 -16.82 -0.73 28.40
CA ASN A 74 -16.78 -2.12 27.96
C ASN A 74 -18.17 -2.63 27.58
N TYR A 75 -18.28 -3.19 26.39
CA TYR A 75 -19.53 -3.70 25.83
C TYR A 75 -19.41 -5.19 25.49
N PRO A 76 -20.32 -6.06 25.95
CA PRO A 76 -20.27 -7.48 25.60
C PRO A 76 -20.42 -7.71 24.10
N ILE A 77 -19.50 -8.49 23.53
CA ILE A 77 -19.67 -9.11 22.21
C ILE A 77 -20.36 -10.45 22.44
N ARG A 78 -21.67 -10.46 22.26
CA ARG A 78 -22.50 -11.67 22.38
C ARG A 78 -22.28 -12.56 21.18
N ILE A 79 -22.12 -13.85 21.43
CA ILE A 79 -22.00 -14.89 20.41
C ILE A 79 -23.05 -15.98 20.64
N SER A 80 -23.66 -16.45 19.56
CA SER A 80 -24.65 -17.52 19.57
C SER A 80 -24.53 -18.36 18.31
N ALA A 81 -25.24 -19.49 18.26
CA ALA A 81 -25.14 -20.43 17.14
C ALA A 81 -25.36 -19.79 15.76
N GLY A 82 -26.29 -18.84 15.61
CA GLY A 82 -26.57 -18.27 14.28
C GLY A 82 -26.95 -19.36 13.26
N SER A 83 -26.22 -19.45 12.15
CA SER A 83 -26.35 -20.54 11.17
C SER A 83 -25.40 -21.71 11.43
N MET A 84 -24.58 -21.63 12.48
CA MET A 84 -23.58 -22.62 12.84
C MET A 84 -24.20 -23.92 13.36
N ALA A 85 -23.74 -25.05 12.83
CA ALA A 85 -24.05 -26.37 13.36
C ALA A 85 -22.88 -27.33 13.14
N THR A 86 -22.77 -28.35 13.99
CA THR A 86 -21.84 -29.46 13.79
C THR A 86 -22.33 -30.39 12.68
N VAL A 87 -21.40 -30.92 11.88
CA VAL A 87 -21.69 -31.92 10.83
C VAL A 87 -22.14 -33.23 11.48
N ASN A 88 -21.44 -33.65 12.54
CA ASN A 88 -21.85 -34.76 13.38
C ASN A 88 -22.81 -34.27 14.48
N ARG A 89 -24.05 -34.74 14.44
CA ARG A 89 -25.11 -34.34 15.37
C ARG A 89 -24.86 -34.75 16.84
N ALA A 90 -23.92 -35.66 17.08
CA ALA A 90 -23.53 -36.01 18.45
C ALA A 90 -22.61 -34.96 19.09
N ASP A 91 -21.91 -34.15 18.28
CA ASP A 91 -21.01 -33.12 18.77
C ASP A 91 -21.80 -31.87 19.22
N SER A 92 -21.22 -31.11 20.14
CA SER A 92 -21.85 -29.94 20.77
C SER A 92 -21.05 -28.66 20.55
N LEU A 93 -21.75 -27.52 20.54
CA LEU A 93 -21.16 -26.18 20.46
C LEU A 93 -21.39 -25.41 21.77
N THR A 94 -20.32 -24.80 22.28
CA THR A 94 -20.36 -23.85 23.39
C THR A 94 -19.92 -22.48 22.90
N PHE A 95 -20.50 -21.43 23.47
CA PHE A 95 -20.28 -20.05 23.04
C PHE A 95 -19.77 -19.21 24.21
N VAL A 96 -18.68 -18.47 24.00
CA VAL A 96 -18.06 -17.61 25.00
C VAL A 96 -18.05 -16.17 24.50
N GLU A 97 -18.68 -15.29 25.28
CA GLU A 97 -18.76 -13.86 24.95
C GLU A 97 -17.38 -13.20 25.00
N GLY A 98 -17.17 -12.26 24.08
CA GLY A 98 -16.02 -11.36 24.06
C GLY A 98 -16.40 -10.00 24.63
N THR A 99 -15.47 -9.05 24.57
CA THR A 99 -15.72 -7.66 24.98
C THR A 99 -15.21 -6.72 23.90
N LEU A 100 -15.98 -5.69 23.58
CA LEU A 100 -15.53 -4.53 22.81
C LEU A 100 -15.21 -3.42 23.81
N SER A 101 -13.94 -3.04 23.91
CA SER A 101 -13.47 -1.89 24.68
C SER A 101 -13.56 -0.64 23.82
N ILE A 102 -14.37 0.33 24.24
CA ILE A 102 -14.37 1.66 23.63
C ILE A 102 -13.50 2.58 24.48
N ILE A 103 -12.43 3.11 23.89
CA ILE A 103 -11.48 3.99 24.56
C ILE A 103 -11.63 5.45 24.06
N PRO A 104 -11.18 6.46 24.84
CA PRO A 104 -11.21 7.85 24.40
C PRO A 104 -10.46 8.05 23.09
N ALA A 105 -10.97 8.91 22.20
CA ALA A 105 -10.23 9.26 20.97
C ALA A 105 -8.96 10.04 21.32
N ASP A 106 -7.82 9.37 21.23
CA ASP A 106 -6.48 9.90 21.51
C ASP A 106 -5.65 10.14 20.23
N GLY A 107 -6.18 9.72 19.07
CA GLY A 107 -5.52 9.88 17.78
C GLY A 107 -4.55 8.74 17.42
N ILE A 108 -4.52 7.65 18.18
CA ILE A 108 -3.72 6.46 17.88
C ILE A 108 -4.58 5.43 17.14
N GLY A 109 -3.99 4.58 16.31
CA GLY A 109 -4.71 3.56 15.55
C GLY A 109 -5.41 4.08 14.29
N ALA A 110 -6.01 3.15 13.54
CA ALA A 110 -6.62 3.42 12.25
C ALA A 110 -7.92 4.20 12.35
N ARG A 111 -8.00 5.33 11.64
CA ARG A 111 -9.21 6.17 11.54
C ARG A 111 -9.96 5.87 10.25
N LEU A 112 -10.79 4.84 10.29
CA LEU A 112 -11.53 4.40 9.11
C LEU A 112 -12.71 5.32 8.80
N THR A 113 -12.93 5.57 7.51
CA THR A 113 -14.07 6.36 7.01
C THR A 113 -14.92 5.53 6.05
N ASN A 114 -16.23 5.75 6.11
CA ASN A 114 -17.24 5.02 5.35
C ASN A 114 -18.16 5.99 4.60
N ASN A 115 -18.93 5.48 3.64
CA ASN A 115 -19.91 6.23 2.83
C ASN A 115 -19.28 7.42 2.07
N ILE A 116 -18.11 7.21 1.48
CA ILE A 116 -17.40 8.20 0.69
C ILE A 116 -18.17 8.49 -0.60
N VAL A 117 -18.35 9.78 -0.88
CA VAL A 117 -19.02 10.30 -2.07
C VAL A 117 -18.00 10.96 -2.97
N TYR A 118 -17.93 10.53 -4.23
CA TYR A 118 -17.05 11.13 -5.23
C TYR A 118 -17.76 12.28 -5.98
N PRO A 119 -17.02 13.28 -6.49
CA PRO A 119 -17.61 14.43 -7.16
C PRO A 119 -18.30 14.05 -8.49
N PRO A 120 -19.25 14.85 -8.99
CA PRO A 120 -19.89 14.61 -10.29
C PRO A 120 -18.87 14.44 -11.42
N GLY A 121 -19.13 13.57 -12.40
CA GLY A 121 -18.17 13.37 -13.49
C GLY A 121 -16.84 12.70 -13.06
N PHE A 122 -16.75 12.12 -11.86
CA PHE A 122 -15.63 11.28 -11.45
C PHE A 122 -15.27 10.20 -12.50
N THR A 123 -16.26 9.61 -13.15
CA THR A 123 -16.10 8.61 -14.22
C THR A 123 -15.98 9.20 -15.64
N SER A 124 -15.80 10.52 -15.78
CA SER A 124 -15.98 11.24 -17.06
C SER A 124 -14.71 11.72 -17.76
N ALA A 125 -13.52 11.31 -17.30
CA ALA A 125 -12.27 11.69 -17.96
C ALA A 125 -12.28 11.28 -19.46
N ALA A 126 -11.67 12.10 -20.31
CA ALA A 126 -11.74 11.89 -21.76
C ALA A 126 -11.00 10.62 -22.24
N ALA A 127 -9.94 10.21 -21.52
CA ALA A 127 -9.14 9.05 -21.85
C ALA A 127 -8.83 8.28 -20.57
N PHE A 128 -8.95 6.95 -20.62
CA PHE A 128 -8.69 6.06 -19.48
C PHE A 128 -9.45 6.46 -18.21
N ALA A 129 -10.71 6.89 -18.36
CA ALA A 129 -11.57 7.16 -17.21
C ALA A 129 -11.65 5.96 -16.26
N ILE A 130 -11.85 6.26 -14.98
CA ILE A 130 -12.18 5.26 -13.98
C ILE A 130 -13.42 4.45 -14.37
N ILE A 131 -13.33 3.15 -14.11
CA ILE A 131 -14.33 2.17 -14.46
C ILE A 131 -15.15 1.85 -13.22
N ASP A 132 -16.45 2.14 -13.27
CA ASP A 132 -17.41 1.55 -12.33
C ASP A 132 -17.49 0.04 -12.59
N VAL A 133 -17.05 -0.76 -11.63
CA VAL A 133 -16.98 -2.22 -11.78
C VAL A 133 -18.34 -2.88 -11.96
N THR A 134 -19.44 -2.19 -11.65
CA THR A 134 -20.82 -2.70 -11.79
C THR A 134 -21.46 -2.31 -13.13
N HIS A 135 -20.92 -1.30 -13.82
CA HIS A 135 -21.47 -0.76 -15.07
C HIS A 135 -20.38 -0.43 -16.08
N ASN A 136 -19.92 -1.43 -16.84
CA ASN A 136 -18.91 -1.24 -17.87
C ASN A 136 -18.93 -2.33 -18.97
N PRO A 137 -18.28 -2.07 -20.13
CA PRO A 137 -18.14 -3.05 -21.22
C PRO A 137 -17.30 -4.31 -20.95
N ILE A 138 -16.52 -4.38 -19.86
CA ILE A 138 -15.57 -5.48 -19.61
C ILE A 138 -16.21 -6.60 -18.80
N ALA A 139 -16.74 -6.25 -17.62
CA ALA A 139 -17.46 -7.15 -16.73
C ALA A 139 -18.29 -6.32 -15.74
N ASN A 140 -19.55 -6.73 -15.50
CA ASN A 140 -20.43 -6.10 -14.53
C ASN A 140 -20.48 -6.95 -13.28
N LEU A 141 -19.79 -6.51 -12.22
CA LEU A 141 -19.77 -7.20 -10.94
C LEU A 141 -21.09 -7.04 -10.19
N VAL A 142 -21.41 -8.01 -9.33
CA VAL A 142 -22.60 -7.99 -8.47
C VAL A 142 -22.16 -7.96 -7.02
N GLY A 143 -22.47 -6.87 -6.32
CA GLY A 143 -22.07 -6.62 -4.92
C GLY A 143 -23.03 -7.18 -3.87
N ASP A 144 -23.64 -8.36 -4.10
CA ASP A 144 -24.67 -8.96 -3.24
C ASP A 144 -24.12 -9.90 -2.14
N GLY A 145 -22.81 -10.12 -2.09
CA GLY A 145 -22.13 -11.03 -1.17
C GLY A 145 -22.32 -12.52 -1.47
N THR A 146 -22.95 -12.89 -2.59
CA THR A 146 -23.29 -14.27 -2.94
C THR A 146 -22.88 -14.68 -4.35
N THR A 147 -22.92 -13.75 -5.30
CA THR A 147 -22.53 -13.97 -6.70
C THR A 147 -21.01 -14.03 -6.79
N ASP A 148 -20.49 -15.15 -7.32
CA ASP A 148 -19.05 -15.30 -7.53
C ASP A 148 -18.56 -14.42 -8.69
N ASN A 149 -17.83 -13.37 -8.34
CA ASN A 149 -17.28 -12.36 -9.24
C ASN A 149 -15.86 -12.70 -9.73
N THR A 150 -15.29 -13.85 -9.38
CA THR A 150 -13.87 -14.19 -9.66
C THR A 150 -13.49 -13.94 -11.13
N ALA A 151 -14.28 -14.46 -12.08
CA ALA A 151 -14.00 -14.27 -13.50
C ALA A 151 -14.13 -12.81 -13.97
N GLY A 152 -15.06 -12.05 -13.38
CA GLY A 152 -15.26 -10.64 -13.68
C GLY A 152 -14.11 -9.77 -13.17
N LEU A 153 -13.71 -9.99 -11.92
CA LEU A 153 -12.57 -9.33 -11.29
C LEU A 153 -11.29 -9.58 -12.08
N GLN A 154 -11.03 -10.83 -12.47
CA GLN A 154 -9.87 -11.18 -13.29
C GLN A 154 -9.88 -10.49 -14.66
N LYS A 155 -11.04 -10.32 -15.29
CA LYS A 155 -11.15 -9.56 -16.54
C LYS A 155 -10.87 -8.08 -16.35
N LEU A 156 -11.41 -7.46 -15.30
CA LEU A 156 -11.21 -6.03 -15.03
C LEU A 156 -9.74 -5.72 -14.76
N PHE A 157 -9.08 -6.48 -13.88
CA PHE A 157 -7.68 -6.27 -13.52
C PHE A 157 -6.67 -6.58 -14.63
N ALA A 158 -7.09 -7.29 -15.67
CA ALA A 158 -6.23 -7.68 -16.77
C ALA A 158 -6.55 -6.96 -18.10
N PHE A 159 -7.67 -6.26 -18.20
CA PHE A 159 -8.00 -5.50 -19.40
C PHE A 159 -6.95 -4.39 -19.65
N ASP A 160 -6.56 -4.19 -20.91
CA ASP A 160 -5.44 -3.33 -21.34
C ASP A 160 -4.03 -3.71 -20.82
N ARG A 161 -3.90 -4.73 -19.98
CA ARG A 161 -2.62 -5.27 -19.50
C ARG A 161 -2.06 -6.29 -20.49
N GLY A 162 -1.63 -5.81 -21.66
CA GLY A 162 -1.09 -6.66 -22.73
C GLY A 162 -2.14 -7.12 -23.74
N SER A 163 -2.74 -6.14 -24.43
CA SER A 163 -3.68 -6.34 -25.52
C SER A 163 -3.04 -6.14 -26.90
N ALA A 164 -3.63 -6.79 -27.91
CA ALA A 164 -3.29 -6.49 -29.29
C ALA A 164 -3.62 -5.02 -29.61
N GLU A 165 -2.70 -4.35 -30.30
CA GLU A 165 -2.87 -2.97 -30.72
C GLU A 165 -3.20 -2.86 -32.21
N SER A 166 -4.00 -1.86 -32.53
CA SER A 166 -4.37 -1.48 -33.88
C SER A 166 -4.41 0.04 -34.00
N LYS A 167 -4.07 0.59 -35.16
CA LYS A 167 -4.39 1.97 -35.54
C LYS A 167 -5.72 1.95 -36.26
N VAL A 168 -6.65 2.81 -35.83
CA VAL A 168 -8.00 2.85 -36.37
C VAL A 168 -8.45 4.28 -36.67
N SER A 169 -9.43 4.40 -37.56
CA SER A 169 -10.28 5.60 -37.68
C SER A 169 -11.72 5.24 -37.37
N THR A 170 -12.48 6.20 -36.87
CA THR A 170 -13.91 6.03 -36.58
C THR A 170 -14.74 7.00 -37.43
N SER A 171 -15.89 6.52 -37.90
CA SER A 171 -16.86 7.32 -38.64
C SER A 171 -18.26 7.13 -38.06
N VAL A 172 -19.06 8.19 -38.14
CA VAL A 172 -20.42 8.25 -37.60
C VAL A 172 -21.37 8.57 -38.75
N SER A 173 -22.29 7.66 -39.04
CA SER A 173 -23.33 7.85 -40.07
C SER A 173 -24.68 7.47 -39.47
N GLY A 174 -25.45 8.48 -39.04
CA GLY A 174 -26.66 8.25 -38.24
C GLY A 174 -26.32 7.53 -36.94
N ASN A 175 -26.94 6.38 -36.70
CA ASN A 175 -26.72 5.53 -35.52
C ASN A 175 -25.69 4.40 -35.76
N ILE A 176 -24.96 4.44 -36.87
CA ILE A 176 -23.92 3.47 -37.20
C ILE A 176 -22.56 4.09 -36.88
N TYR A 177 -21.82 3.43 -35.99
CA TYR A 177 -20.51 3.86 -35.52
C TYR A 177 -19.44 2.87 -36.01
N THR A 178 -18.85 3.17 -37.17
CA THR A 178 -17.91 2.24 -37.81
C THR A 178 -16.48 2.54 -37.38
N VAL A 179 -15.74 1.48 -37.06
CA VAL A 179 -14.29 1.49 -36.81
C VAL A 179 -13.61 0.79 -37.98
N THR A 180 -12.68 1.51 -38.61
CA THR A 180 -11.87 1.02 -39.72
C THR A 180 -10.43 0.86 -39.27
N GLN A 181 -9.89 -0.34 -39.41
CA GLN A 181 -8.48 -0.62 -39.18
C GLN A 181 -7.61 0.02 -40.26
N ILE A 182 -6.50 0.63 -39.85
CA ILE A 182 -5.50 1.27 -40.71
C ILE A 182 -4.20 0.46 -40.73
N SER A 183 -3.72 0.06 -39.55
CA SER A 183 -2.50 -0.75 -39.40
C SER A 183 -2.48 -1.48 -38.06
N GLY A 184 -1.61 -2.48 -37.90
CA GLY A 184 -1.58 -3.33 -36.70
C GLY A 184 -2.59 -4.48 -36.78
N SER A 185 -3.11 -4.91 -35.63
CA SER A 185 -3.96 -6.10 -35.53
C SER A 185 -5.32 -5.88 -36.21
N VAL A 186 -5.76 -6.88 -36.97
CA VAL A 186 -7.10 -6.94 -37.58
C VAL A 186 -8.14 -7.43 -36.56
N PHE A 187 -9.42 -7.27 -36.87
CA PHE A 187 -10.55 -7.60 -35.98
C PHE A 187 -11.00 -9.06 -36.04
N THR A 188 -10.34 -9.90 -36.85
CA THR A 188 -10.62 -11.34 -36.92
C THR A 188 -10.49 -12.00 -35.53
N GLY A 189 -11.52 -12.76 -35.13
CA GLY A 189 -11.58 -13.47 -33.85
C GLY A 189 -12.18 -12.66 -32.69
N LEU A 190 -12.47 -11.36 -32.90
CA LEU A 190 -13.30 -10.58 -31.98
C LEU A 190 -14.79 -10.94 -32.12
N ALA A 191 -15.55 -10.73 -31.05
CA ALA A 191 -16.98 -11.06 -31.01
C ALA A 191 -17.84 -9.84 -30.63
N PRO A 192 -19.10 -9.78 -31.09
CA PRO A 192 -20.11 -8.89 -30.52
C PRO A 192 -20.15 -8.98 -28.98
N GLY A 193 -20.30 -7.84 -28.31
CA GLY A 193 -20.28 -7.73 -26.85
C GLY A 193 -18.88 -7.64 -26.23
N SER A 194 -17.81 -7.89 -26.98
CA SER A 194 -16.44 -7.72 -26.46
C SER A 194 -16.07 -6.25 -26.26
N PRO A 195 -15.27 -5.92 -25.23
CA PRO A 195 -14.77 -4.57 -25.01
C PRO A 195 -13.67 -4.19 -26.01
N ILE A 196 -13.62 -2.92 -26.38
CA ILE A 196 -12.53 -2.31 -27.16
C ILE A 196 -12.24 -0.91 -26.62
N ARG A 197 -10.97 -0.56 -26.45
CA ARG A 197 -10.59 0.81 -26.09
C ARG A 197 -10.10 1.54 -27.33
N ILE A 198 -10.63 2.74 -27.60
CA ILE A 198 -10.24 3.58 -28.75
C ILE A 198 -9.90 4.97 -28.24
N ALA A 199 -8.66 5.42 -28.48
CA ALA A 199 -8.14 6.71 -28.00
C ALA A 199 -8.35 6.95 -26.49
N GLY A 200 -8.32 5.87 -25.69
CA GLY A 200 -8.54 5.94 -24.24
C GLY A 200 -10.01 5.72 -23.82
N GLY A 201 -10.98 5.92 -24.69
CA GLY A 201 -12.40 5.66 -24.42
C GLY A 201 -12.76 4.17 -24.51
N LEU A 202 -13.63 3.68 -23.63
CA LEU A 202 -14.03 2.27 -23.54
C LEU A 202 -15.39 2.05 -24.21
N TYR A 203 -15.46 1.09 -25.15
CA TYR A 203 -16.64 0.82 -25.97
C TYR A 203 -16.97 -0.68 -26.03
N THR A 204 -18.18 -1.01 -26.44
CA THR A 204 -18.62 -2.38 -26.74
C THR A 204 -18.74 -2.58 -28.25
N ILE A 205 -18.19 -3.68 -28.76
CA ILE A 205 -18.34 -4.07 -30.17
C ILE A 205 -19.79 -4.51 -30.41
N ALA A 206 -20.49 -3.87 -31.34
CA ALA A 206 -21.82 -4.25 -31.77
C ALA A 206 -21.77 -5.41 -32.78
N ALA A 207 -20.92 -5.30 -33.80
CA ALA A 207 -20.70 -6.36 -34.78
C ALA A 207 -19.31 -6.24 -35.42
N VAL A 208 -18.67 -7.39 -35.71
CA VAL A 208 -17.48 -7.45 -36.57
C VAL A 208 -17.98 -7.71 -38.00
N ILE A 209 -17.68 -6.79 -38.92
CA ILE A 209 -18.18 -6.83 -40.29
C ILE A 209 -17.25 -7.68 -41.17
N ASP A 210 -15.95 -7.38 -41.07
CA ASP A 210 -14.87 -8.07 -41.78
C ASP A 210 -13.55 -7.87 -41.00
N PRO A 211 -12.40 -8.42 -41.44
CA PRO A 211 -11.13 -8.27 -40.72
C PRO A 211 -10.70 -6.81 -40.46
N GLN A 212 -11.15 -5.84 -41.25
CA GLN A 212 -10.77 -4.43 -41.13
C GLN A 212 -11.88 -3.53 -40.62
N HIS A 213 -13.12 -4.01 -40.50
CA HIS A 213 -14.27 -3.20 -40.12
C HIS A 213 -15.08 -3.83 -38.98
N LEU A 214 -15.42 -3.01 -37.99
CA LEU A 214 -16.40 -3.35 -36.96
C LEU A 214 -17.31 -2.15 -36.67
N THR A 215 -18.39 -2.38 -35.93
CA THR A 215 -19.29 -1.35 -35.43
C THR A 215 -19.36 -1.36 -33.90
N LEU A 216 -19.64 -0.21 -33.29
CA LEU A 216 -19.78 -0.04 -31.84
C LEU A 216 -21.24 0.17 -31.43
N THR A 217 -21.53 -0.06 -30.15
CA THR A 217 -22.87 0.22 -29.57
C THR A 217 -23.06 1.69 -29.19
N THR A 218 -21.97 2.42 -28.96
CA THR A 218 -21.97 3.83 -28.57
C THR A 218 -21.07 4.66 -29.48
N ASN A 219 -21.38 5.95 -29.59
CA ASN A 219 -20.71 6.87 -30.52
C ASN A 219 -19.29 7.22 -30.02
N PRO A 220 -18.22 6.88 -30.76
CA PRO A 220 -16.85 7.23 -30.40
C PRO A 220 -16.42 8.62 -30.89
N GLY A 221 -17.29 9.35 -31.59
CA GLY A 221 -16.93 10.52 -32.37
C GLY A 221 -16.16 10.18 -33.64
N ALA A 222 -15.78 11.21 -34.41
CA ALA A 222 -14.90 11.06 -35.57
C ALA A 222 -13.43 11.16 -35.12
N LEU A 223 -12.70 10.06 -35.22
CA LEU A 223 -11.29 9.95 -34.85
C LEU A 223 -10.48 9.47 -36.05
N ALA A 224 -9.27 9.99 -36.22
CA ALA A 224 -8.40 9.62 -37.33
C ALA A 224 -7.06 9.11 -36.79
N ASN A 225 -6.66 7.91 -37.23
CA ASN A 225 -5.35 7.30 -36.93
C ASN A 225 -5.00 7.25 -35.43
N VAL A 226 -5.99 6.86 -34.62
CA VAL A 226 -5.85 6.71 -33.16
C VAL A 226 -5.51 5.28 -32.79
N SER A 227 -4.90 5.08 -31.62
CA SER A 227 -4.65 3.73 -31.09
C SER A 227 -5.95 3.10 -30.59
N ALA A 228 -6.17 1.84 -30.93
CA ALA A 228 -7.18 0.98 -30.36
C ALA A 228 -6.53 -0.25 -29.70
N ARG A 229 -7.04 -0.62 -28.53
CA ARG A 229 -6.68 -1.83 -27.79
C ARG A 229 -7.82 -2.82 -27.88
N LEU A 230 -7.50 -4.01 -28.40
CA LEU A 230 -8.47 -5.07 -28.63
C LEU A 230 -8.63 -5.91 -27.36
N SER A 231 -9.75 -6.63 -27.25
CA SER A 231 -9.94 -7.61 -26.19
C SER A 231 -8.79 -8.62 -26.14
N PRO A 232 -8.40 -9.10 -24.94
CA PRO A 232 -7.37 -10.13 -24.81
C PRO A 232 -7.83 -11.43 -25.47
N ASN A 233 -6.86 -12.29 -25.77
CA ASN A 233 -7.16 -13.62 -26.27
C ASN A 233 -7.68 -14.51 -25.15
N VAL A 234 -8.61 -15.40 -25.48
CA VAL A 234 -8.92 -16.57 -24.65
C VAL A 234 -8.29 -17.77 -25.32
N VAL A 235 -7.54 -18.58 -24.59
CA VAL A 235 -6.75 -19.69 -25.12
C VAL A 235 -6.95 -20.97 -24.34
N SER A 236 -6.52 -22.08 -24.92
CA SER A 236 -6.25 -23.34 -24.23
C SER A 236 -4.79 -23.76 -24.45
N THR A 237 -4.23 -24.48 -23.51
CA THR A 237 -2.83 -24.96 -23.56
C THR A 237 -2.77 -26.48 -23.42
N ASN A 238 -1.81 -27.10 -24.09
CA ASN A 238 -1.50 -28.51 -23.93
C ASN A 238 -0.02 -28.74 -24.24
N GLY A 239 0.81 -28.91 -23.21
CA GLY A 239 2.26 -28.93 -23.39
C GLY A 239 2.76 -27.55 -23.83
N THR A 240 3.50 -27.49 -24.93
CA THR A 240 3.98 -26.23 -25.49
C THR A 240 2.95 -25.54 -26.38
N THR A 241 1.93 -26.26 -26.86
CA THR A 241 0.95 -25.71 -27.80
C THR A 241 -0.07 -24.82 -27.09
N VAL A 242 -0.34 -23.65 -27.68
CA VAL A 242 -1.40 -22.72 -27.28
C VAL A 242 -2.36 -22.53 -28.46
N THR A 243 -3.65 -22.72 -28.20
CA THR A 243 -4.73 -22.57 -29.19
C THR A 243 -5.63 -21.41 -28.79
N ALA A 244 -5.83 -20.45 -29.69
CA ALA A 244 -6.81 -19.38 -29.55
C ALA A 244 -8.24 -19.94 -29.63
N ILE A 245 -9.05 -19.62 -28.63
CA ILE A 245 -10.49 -19.87 -28.57
C ILE A 245 -11.27 -18.63 -29.02
N SER A 246 -10.82 -17.44 -28.60
CA SER A 246 -11.35 -16.16 -29.06
C SER A 246 -10.30 -15.05 -28.91
N GLY A 247 -10.60 -13.88 -29.47
CA GLY A 247 -9.71 -12.71 -29.47
C GLY A 247 -8.90 -12.56 -30.76
N PRO A 248 -7.98 -11.58 -30.82
CA PRO A 248 -7.19 -11.27 -32.00
C PRO A 248 -6.34 -12.45 -32.50
N THR A 249 -6.04 -12.53 -33.79
CA THR A 249 -5.15 -13.56 -34.33
C THR A 249 -3.71 -13.43 -33.80
N PHE A 250 -2.98 -14.54 -33.67
CA PHE A 250 -1.58 -14.56 -33.22
C PHE A 250 -0.56 -14.01 -34.23
N ALA A 251 -1.00 -13.56 -35.42
CA ALA A 251 -0.13 -13.11 -36.50
C ALA A 251 0.83 -11.95 -36.12
N ALA A 252 0.50 -11.17 -35.09
CA ALA A 252 1.34 -10.07 -34.60
C ALA A 252 2.43 -10.51 -33.59
N LEU A 253 2.37 -11.76 -33.10
CA LEU A 253 3.33 -12.30 -32.11
C LEU A 253 4.61 -12.78 -32.79
N LYS A 254 5.74 -12.68 -32.07
CA LYS A 254 7.06 -13.11 -32.56
C LYS A 254 7.75 -14.02 -31.55
N PRO A 255 8.73 -14.87 -31.97
CA PRO A 255 9.57 -15.60 -31.05
C PRO A 255 10.15 -14.71 -29.94
N ASN A 256 10.26 -15.26 -28.74
CA ASN A 256 10.67 -14.62 -27.48
C ASN A 256 9.73 -13.55 -26.91
N PHE A 257 8.56 -13.32 -27.51
CA PHE A 257 7.52 -12.52 -26.86
C PHE A 257 7.11 -13.20 -25.56
N SER A 258 7.04 -12.47 -24.44
CA SER A 258 6.41 -13.08 -23.27
C SER A 258 4.91 -13.04 -23.42
N LEU A 259 4.33 -14.16 -23.05
CA LEU A 259 2.91 -14.34 -22.85
C LEU A 259 2.67 -14.55 -21.37
N GLN A 260 1.50 -14.12 -20.93
CA GLN A 260 0.95 -14.64 -19.70
C GLN A 260 -0.28 -15.45 -20.03
N ILE A 261 -0.36 -16.66 -19.48
CA ILE A 261 -1.51 -17.56 -19.64
C ILE A 261 -1.89 -18.06 -18.25
N GLY A 262 -3.10 -17.73 -17.79
CA GLY A 262 -3.47 -17.92 -16.38
C GLY A 262 -2.56 -17.08 -15.47
N SER A 263 -1.99 -17.70 -14.44
CA SER A 263 -1.08 -17.06 -13.47
C SER A 263 0.41 -17.16 -13.82
N ALA A 264 0.76 -17.79 -14.94
CA ALA A 264 2.15 -18.09 -15.29
C ALA A 264 2.62 -17.36 -16.55
N PHE A 265 3.94 -17.09 -16.60
CA PHE A 265 4.61 -16.45 -17.73
C PHE A 265 5.31 -17.48 -18.60
N TYR A 266 5.19 -17.28 -19.90
CA TYR A 266 5.80 -18.12 -20.92
C TYR A 266 6.46 -17.23 -21.97
N LYS A 267 7.31 -17.82 -22.83
CA LYS A 267 7.83 -17.17 -24.02
C LYS A 267 7.30 -17.88 -25.26
N VAL A 268 6.97 -17.13 -26.30
CA VAL A 268 6.66 -17.68 -27.62
C VAL A 268 7.92 -18.32 -28.20
N ALA A 269 7.88 -19.60 -28.52
CA ALA A 269 8.90 -20.25 -29.34
C ALA A 269 8.66 -19.94 -30.83
N SER A 270 7.43 -20.13 -31.31
CA SER A 270 7.03 -19.84 -32.68
C SER A 270 5.52 -19.60 -32.77
N VAL A 271 5.07 -18.89 -33.81
CA VAL A 271 3.65 -18.80 -34.18
C VAL A 271 3.46 -19.73 -35.37
N THR A 272 2.58 -20.73 -35.25
CA THR A 272 2.39 -21.76 -36.27
C THR A 272 1.30 -21.39 -37.27
N ASP A 273 0.22 -20.76 -36.81
CA ASP A 273 -0.82 -20.17 -37.65
C ASP A 273 -1.55 -19.02 -36.94
N ALA A 274 -2.64 -18.51 -37.53
CA ALA A 274 -3.42 -17.39 -36.99
C ALA A 274 -4.04 -17.66 -35.60
N THR A 275 -4.18 -18.93 -35.22
CA THR A 275 -4.84 -19.40 -33.99
C THR A 275 -3.95 -20.31 -33.13
N HIS A 276 -2.73 -20.65 -33.58
CA HIS A 276 -1.83 -21.55 -32.86
C HIS A 276 -0.42 -20.95 -32.70
N LEU A 277 0.17 -21.16 -31.53
CA LEU A 277 1.58 -20.87 -31.25
C LEU A 277 2.16 -21.93 -30.32
N GLU A 278 3.49 -22.00 -30.28
CA GLU A 278 4.26 -22.87 -29.39
C GLU A 278 5.01 -22.04 -28.35
N LEU A 279 5.12 -22.56 -27.13
CA LEU A 279 5.85 -21.97 -26.01
C LEU A 279 7.25 -22.57 -25.90
N THR A 280 8.19 -21.80 -25.34
CA THR A 280 9.55 -22.29 -25.03
C THR A 280 9.57 -23.28 -23.86
N THR A 281 8.54 -23.26 -23.02
CA THR A 281 8.37 -24.13 -21.86
C THR A 281 6.93 -24.64 -21.82
N ALA A 282 6.73 -25.89 -21.39
CA ALA A 282 5.41 -26.48 -21.33
C ALA A 282 4.52 -25.77 -20.30
N ALA A 283 3.30 -25.43 -20.71
CA ALA A 283 2.23 -25.00 -19.84
C ALA A 283 1.42 -26.22 -19.36
N PRO A 284 0.84 -26.17 -18.14
CA PRO A 284 -0.15 -27.16 -17.74
C PRO A 284 -1.36 -27.13 -18.69
N PRO A 285 -2.19 -28.18 -18.75
CA PRO A 285 -3.38 -28.18 -19.57
C PRO A 285 -4.41 -27.19 -19.02
N LEU A 286 -4.53 -26.02 -19.65
CA LEU A 286 -5.49 -24.98 -19.30
C LEU A 286 -6.56 -24.89 -20.39
N LYS A 287 -7.79 -24.54 -20.00
CA LYS A 287 -8.90 -24.35 -20.93
C LYS A 287 -9.59 -23.02 -20.66
N ASN A 288 -9.91 -22.30 -21.74
CA ASN A 288 -10.65 -21.03 -21.69
C ASN A 288 -10.03 -20.00 -20.74
N VAL A 289 -8.70 -19.92 -20.72
CA VAL A 289 -7.95 -18.97 -19.90
C VAL A 289 -7.58 -17.75 -20.73
N ASN A 290 -7.59 -16.57 -20.11
CA ASN A 290 -7.11 -15.39 -20.82
C ASN A 290 -5.60 -15.50 -21.08
N MET A 291 -5.20 -15.02 -22.25
CA MET A 291 -3.82 -14.82 -22.65
C MET A 291 -3.58 -13.34 -22.90
N PHE A 292 -2.48 -12.85 -22.34
CA PHE A 292 -2.06 -11.47 -22.43
C PHE A 292 -0.66 -11.38 -23.05
N TYR A 293 -0.39 -10.34 -23.83
CA TYR A 293 0.89 -10.09 -24.50
C TYR A 293 1.11 -8.62 -24.84
N GLY A 294 2.36 -8.16 -24.83
CA GLY A 294 2.72 -6.79 -25.16
C GLY A 294 4.18 -6.66 -25.57
N ALA A 295 4.49 -5.64 -26.38
CA ALA A 295 5.81 -5.42 -26.98
C ALA A 295 6.84 -4.95 -25.94
N GLY A 296 7.40 -5.90 -25.19
CA GLY A 296 8.42 -5.63 -24.19
C GLY A 296 7.99 -6.15 -22.83
N ALA A 297 8.10 -7.46 -22.64
CA ALA A 297 7.96 -8.09 -21.34
C ALA A 297 9.21 -7.89 -20.47
N GLY A 298 9.48 -6.61 -20.24
CA GLY A 298 10.41 -6.02 -19.29
C GLY A 298 10.09 -4.54 -19.02
N GLY A 299 8.91 -4.04 -19.41
CA GLY A 299 8.53 -2.64 -19.13
C GLY A 299 7.14 -2.14 -19.58
N GLN A 300 6.25 -2.99 -20.14
CA GLN A 300 4.94 -2.53 -20.67
C GLN A 300 3.68 -3.06 -19.97
N LEU A 301 3.77 -4.01 -19.04
CA LEU A 301 2.61 -4.38 -18.21
C LEU A 301 2.34 -3.24 -17.21
N GLY A 302 1.61 -2.23 -17.66
CA GLY A 302 1.33 -1.01 -16.89
C GLY A 302 1.73 0.31 -17.56
N ALA A 303 2.07 0.32 -18.86
CA ALA A 303 2.27 1.56 -19.61
C ALA A 303 1.02 2.47 -19.72
N PHE A 304 -0.14 1.98 -19.28
CA PHE A 304 -1.41 2.69 -19.30
C PHE A 304 -2.04 2.61 -17.91
N PRO A 305 -2.73 3.67 -17.45
CA PRO A 305 -3.37 3.62 -16.15
C PRO A 305 -4.59 2.70 -16.16
N MET A 306 -4.90 2.13 -14.99
CA MET A 306 -6.17 1.47 -14.73
C MET A 306 -6.75 2.00 -13.42
N PHE A 307 -7.93 2.60 -13.49
CA PHE A 307 -8.64 3.07 -12.30
C PHE A 307 -9.93 2.28 -12.18
N LEU A 308 -10.17 1.65 -11.03
CA LEU A 308 -11.40 0.91 -10.75
C LEU A 308 -12.14 1.55 -9.57
N TYR A 309 -13.43 1.80 -9.74
CA TYR A 309 -14.33 2.22 -8.66
C TYR A 309 -15.24 1.06 -8.26
N PHE A 310 -15.26 0.74 -6.98
CA PHE A 310 -16.15 -0.24 -6.35
C PHE A 310 -17.27 0.50 -5.61
N PRO A 311 -18.49 0.61 -6.19
CA PRO A 311 -19.65 1.09 -5.47
C PRO A 311 -19.94 0.28 -4.20
N PRO A 312 -20.78 0.79 -3.28
CA PRO A 312 -21.21 0.05 -2.09
C PRO A 312 -21.69 -1.37 -2.44
N GLY A 313 -21.17 -2.37 -1.74
CA GLY A 313 -21.49 -3.78 -1.98
C GLY A 313 -20.42 -4.74 -1.49
N VAL A 314 -20.78 -6.03 -1.44
CA VAL A 314 -19.87 -7.13 -1.12
C VAL A 314 -19.64 -7.96 -2.36
N TYR A 315 -18.42 -7.92 -2.89
CA TYR A 315 -18.01 -8.58 -4.13
C TYR A 315 -17.32 -9.90 -3.77
N LEU A 316 -18.11 -10.98 -3.80
CA LEU A 316 -17.62 -12.33 -3.46
C LEU A 316 -16.71 -12.88 -4.57
N ALA A 317 -15.60 -13.52 -4.20
CA ALA A 317 -14.72 -14.29 -5.07
C ALA A 317 -14.35 -15.62 -4.40
N SER A 318 -14.15 -16.67 -5.19
CA SER A 318 -13.82 -18.03 -4.70
C SER A 318 -12.38 -18.47 -4.98
N ASP A 319 -11.63 -17.64 -5.71
CA ASP A 319 -10.23 -17.88 -6.06
C ASP A 319 -9.39 -16.61 -5.91
N THR A 320 -8.08 -16.75 -6.09
CA THR A 320 -7.11 -15.66 -6.11
C THR A 320 -7.50 -14.59 -7.13
N ILE A 321 -7.43 -13.32 -6.72
CA ILE A 321 -7.58 -12.13 -7.56
C ILE A 321 -6.21 -11.53 -7.83
N ILE A 322 -5.90 -11.32 -9.11
CA ILE A 322 -4.56 -10.92 -9.54
C ILE A 322 -4.62 -9.60 -10.31
N PRO A 323 -4.34 -8.46 -9.65
CA PRO A 323 -3.95 -7.23 -10.32
C PRO A 323 -2.58 -7.38 -11.01
N TYR A 324 -2.41 -6.78 -12.17
CA TYR A 324 -1.16 -6.85 -12.93
C TYR A 324 -0.54 -5.49 -13.18
N GLY A 325 0.78 -5.43 -13.05
CA GLY A 325 1.58 -4.30 -13.49
C GLY A 325 1.59 -3.13 -12.51
N ASN A 326 1.98 -1.98 -13.03
CA ASN A 326 2.02 -0.70 -12.32
C ASN A 326 0.97 0.28 -12.87
N TYR A 327 0.86 1.48 -12.25
CA TYR A 327 -0.12 2.51 -12.60
C TYR A 327 -1.55 1.98 -12.54
N TRP A 328 -1.99 1.60 -11.35
CA TRP A 328 -3.40 1.30 -11.10
C TRP A 328 -3.84 1.74 -9.74
N SER A 329 -5.10 2.18 -9.67
CA SER A 329 -5.73 2.58 -8.44
C SER A 329 -7.08 1.91 -8.29
N ILE A 330 -7.41 1.51 -7.07
CA ILE A 330 -8.77 1.09 -6.71
C ILE A 330 -9.34 2.03 -5.67
N PHE A 331 -10.59 2.41 -5.89
CA PHE A 331 -11.35 3.31 -5.04
C PHE A 331 -12.64 2.62 -4.62
N GLY A 332 -12.87 2.44 -3.33
CA GLY A 332 -14.17 2.02 -2.81
C GLY A 332 -14.99 3.20 -2.27
N ALA A 333 -16.16 2.90 -1.73
CA ALA A 333 -17.04 3.86 -1.07
C ALA A 333 -16.86 3.87 0.47
N GLY A 334 -15.81 3.26 0.99
CA GLY A 334 -15.52 3.13 2.42
C GLY A 334 -15.05 1.73 2.80
N ALA A 335 -14.20 1.65 3.82
CA ALA A 335 -13.57 0.41 4.29
C ALA A 335 -14.57 -0.69 4.69
N GLN A 336 -15.79 -0.32 5.08
CA GLN A 336 -16.89 -1.24 5.45
C GLN A 336 -18.09 -1.16 4.49
N THR A 337 -17.97 -0.37 3.42
CA THR A 337 -19.06 -0.11 2.48
C THR A 337 -18.84 -0.84 1.16
N SER A 338 -17.58 -0.90 0.69
CA SER A 338 -17.17 -1.67 -0.48
C SER A 338 -16.21 -2.76 -0.02
N ILE A 339 -16.58 -4.03 -0.19
CA ILE A 339 -15.83 -5.17 0.36
C ILE A 339 -15.55 -6.19 -0.74
N ILE A 340 -14.29 -6.62 -0.88
CA ILE A 340 -13.93 -7.79 -1.67
C ILE A 340 -13.80 -8.98 -0.70
N LYS A 341 -14.64 -10.00 -0.88
CA LYS A 341 -14.78 -11.11 0.07
C LYS A 341 -14.35 -12.44 -0.54
N LEU A 342 -13.45 -13.16 0.12
CA LEU A 342 -13.16 -14.56 -0.19
C LEU A 342 -14.29 -15.45 0.33
N ALA A 343 -14.82 -16.30 -0.55
CA ALA A 343 -15.90 -17.21 -0.23
C ALA A 343 -15.52 -18.21 0.88
N PRO A 344 -16.45 -18.59 1.77
CA PRO A 344 -16.19 -19.58 2.80
C PRO A 344 -15.74 -20.93 2.22
N ASN A 345 -14.81 -21.61 2.89
CA ASN A 345 -14.30 -22.93 2.51
C ASN A 345 -13.84 -23.03 1.05
N SER A 346 -13.24 -21.95 0.51
CA SER A 346 -12.74 -21.93 -0.86
C SER A 346 -11.65 -22.99 -1.03
N PRO A 347 -11.78 -23.93 -2.00
CA PRO A 347 -10.84 -25.06 -2.12
C PRO A 347 -9.36 -24.65 -2.23
N ALA A 348 -9.08 -23.54 -2.92
CA ALA A 348 -7.72 -23.01 -3.08
C ALA A 348 -7.08 -22.54 -1.76
N PHE A 349 -7.88 -22.20 -0.74
CA PHE A 349 -7.43 -21.61 0.52
C PHE A 349 -7.64 -22.54 1.73
N ASN A 350 -8.07 -23.77 1.48
CA ASN A 350 -8.29 -24.82 2.48
C ASN A 350 -7.29 -25.97 2.29
N THR A 351 -6.01 -25.64 2.12
CA THR A 351 -4.93 -26.62 1.85
C THR A 351 -4.22 -27.09 3.12
N GLY A 352 -4.38 -26.35 4.22
CA GLY A 352 -3.88 -26.69 5.56
C GLY A 352 -2.36 -26.63 5.73
N THR A 353 -1.59 -26.33 4.68
CA THR A 353 -0.12 -26.44 4.71
C THR A 353 0.64 -25.34 3.99
N THR A 354 0.04 -24.66 3.00
CA THR A 354 0.74 -23.63 2.21
C THR A 354 -0.08 -22.35 2.16
N PRO A 355 0.44 -21.19 2.63
CA PRO A 355 -0.25 -19.92 2.50
C PRO A 355 -0.53 -19.56 1.02
N VAL A 356 -1.75 -19.10 0.74
CA VAL A 356 -2.23 -18.72 -0.60
C VAL A 356 -2.75 -17.29 -0.55
N GLN A 357 -2.25 -16.44 -1.44
CA GLN A 357 -2.62 -15.03 -1.51
C GLN A 357 -3.99 -14.87 -2.18
N PHE A 358 -4.97 -14.29 -1.48
CA PHE A 358 -6.28 -14.01 -2.05
C PHE A 358 -6.22 -12.80 -2.98
N PHE A 359 -5.92 -11.61 -2.47
CA PHE A 359 -5.60 -10.46 -3.32
C PHE A 359 -4.09 -10.39 -3.55
N SER A 360 -3.65 -10.57 -4.80
CA SER A 360 -2.30 -11.03 -5.13
C SER A 360 -1.66 -10.23 -6.29
N PRO A 361 -1.50 -8.90 -6.17
CA PRO A 361 -0.96 -8.07 -7.25
C PRO A 361 0.43 -8.53 -7.71
N LEU A 362 0.64 -8.79 -9.00
CA LEU A 362 1.93 -9.20 -9.58
C LEU A 362 2.75 -8.01 -10.08
N SER A 363 4.02 -7.99 -9.69
CA SER A 363 5.01 -7.08 -10.27
C SER A 363 5.52 -7.56 -11.62
N VAL A 364 5.82 -6.61 -12.51
CA VAL A 364 6.46 -6.87 -13.81
C VAL A 364 7.92 -7.25 -13.65
N ASN A 365 8.66 -6.48 -12.84
CA ASN A 365 10.12 -6.54 -12.72
C ASN A 365 10.60 -6.63 -11.25
N LYS A 366 9.71 -6.93 -10.31
CA LYS A 366 9.90 -6.94 -8.84
C LYS A 366 10.07 -5.56 -8.18
N ASN A 367 10.75 -4.60 -8.79
CA ASN A 367 10.98 -3.27 -8.19
C ASN A 367 10.34 -2.11 -8.96
N ASP A 368 9.41 -2.39 -9.88
CA ASP A 368 8.78 -1.38 -10.76
C ASP A 368 7.28 -1.19 -10.49
N ASN A 369 6.80 -1.47 -9.28
CA ASN A 369 5.39 -1.33 -8.90
C ASN A 369 5.05 0.10 -8.47
N PHE A 370 5.29 1.05 -9.36
CA PHE A 370 5.03 2.47 -9.12
C PHE A 370 3.54 2.81 -9.26
N HIS A 371 3.09 3.84 -8.55
CA HIS A 371 1.75 4.43 -8.69
C HIS A 371 0.64 3.38 -8.50
N ILE A 372 0.69 2.70 -7.37
CA ILE A 372 -0.34 1.75 -6.94
C ILE A 372 -1.03 2.33 -5.71
N PHE A 373 -2.31 2.64 -5.86
CA PHE A 373 -3.12 3.25 -4.81
C PHE A 373 -4.35 2.40 -4.50
N ILE A 374 -4.54 2.08 -3.22
CA ILE A 374 -5.63 1.23 -2.78
C ILE A 374 -6.37 1.96 -1.67
N GLU A 375 -7.58 2.41 -1.98
CA GLU A 375 -8.28 3.36 -1.13
C GLU A 375 -9.72 2.93 -0.85
N ASN A 376 -10.15 3.16 0.39
CA ASN A 376 -11.56 3.21 0.77
C ASN A 376 -12.29 1.87 0.59
N ILE A 377 -11.65 0.74 0.90
CA ILE A 377 -12.17 -0.60 0.59
C ILE A 377 -11.80 -1.63 1.67
N GLY A 378 -12.66 -2.62 1.87
CA GLY A 378 -12.45 -3.74 2.78
C GLY A 378 -12.06 -5.04 2.07
N PHE A 379 -11.26 -5.87 2.75
CA PHE A 379 -10.93 -7.23 2.33
C PHE A 379 -11.28 -8.24 3.41
N GLU A 380 -12.09 -9.23 3.06
CA GLU A 380 -12.64 -10.19 4.01
C GLU A 380 -12.29 -11.62 3.62
N SER A 381 -11.87 -12.43 4.60
CA SER A 381 -11.83 -13.88 4.48
C SER A 381 -13.02 -14.51 5.21
N GLY A 382 -13.91 -15.17 4.46
CA GLY A 382 -14.95 -16.00 5.06
C GLY A 382 -14.38 -17.20 5.81
N VAL A 383 -15.21 -17.83 6.64
CA VAL A 383 -14.81 -18.99 7.48
C VAL A 383 -14.24 -20.16 6.67
N GLY A 384 -13.30 -20.90 7.27
CA GLY A 384 -12.77 -22.14 6.69
C GLY A 384 -11.71 -21.96 5.61
N ASN A 385 -11.00 -20.83 5.62
CA ASN A 385 -9.89 -20.53 4.71
C ASN A 385 -8.55 -20.42 5.47
N PRO A 386 -8.09 -21.49 6.15
CA PRO A 386 -6.93 -21.42 7.05
C PRO A 386 -5.60 -21.11 6.36
N SER A 387 -5.54 -21.27 5.04
CA SER A 387 -4.34 -20.98 4.25
C SER A 387 -4.37 -19.59 3.62
N ALA A 388 -5.40 -18.77 3.87
CA ALA A 388 -5.50 -17.46 3.25
C ALA A 388 -4.45 -16.47 3.78
N GLU A 389 -3.79 -15.79 2.84
CA GLU A 389 -3.20 -14.47 3.03
C GLU A 389 -4.14 -13.48 2.34
N ILE A 390 -4.90 -12.71 3.11
CA ILE A 390 -6.10 -12.03 2.61
C ILE A 390 -5.72 -10.94 1.59
N PHE A 391 -4.79 -10.09 1.97
CA PHE A 391 -4.38 -8.96 1.17
C PHE A 391 -2.85 -8.91 1.04
N THR A 392 -2.37 -8.92 -0.19
CA THR A 392 -0.95 -8.70 -0.50
C THR A 392 -0.80 -7.36 -1.20
N THR A 393 0.22 -6.59 -0.83
CA THR A 393 0.62 -5.40 -1.58
C THR A 393 2.12 -5.38 -1.82
N GLN A 394 2.51 -4.70 -2.88
CA GLN A 394 3.89 -4.46 -3.28
C GLN A 394 3.87 -3.19 -4.11
N VAL A 395 4.36 -2.10 -3.51
CA VAL A 395 4.52 -0.80 -4.16
C VAL A 395 6.01 -0.46 -4.21
N ASN A 396 6.42 0.43 -5.09
CA ASN A 396 7.77 0.97 -5.13
C ASN A 396 7.70 2.48 -5.30
N ASN A 397 8.59 3.21 -4.65
CA ASN A 397 8.80 4.66 -4.73
C ASN A 397 7.62 5.53 -4.28
N ILE A 398 6.49 5.40 -4.96
CA ILE A 398 5.25 6.12 -4.73
C ILE A 398 4.08 5.13 -4.85
N GLY A 399 3.24 5.09 -3.83
CA GLY A 399 2.12 4.17 -3.73
C GLY A 399 1.69 3.99 -2.28
N ALA A 400 0.37 3.99 -2.07
CA ALA A 400 -0.21 3.98 -0.74
C ALA A 400 -1.41 3.03 -0.61
N VAL A 401 -1.59 2.51 0.61
CA VAL A 401 -2.82 1.84 1.05
C VAL A 401 -3.48 2.73 2.10
N ARG A 402 -4.66 3.27 1.79
CA ARG A 402 -5.33 4.26 2.64
C ARG A 402 -6.77 3.86 2.96
N ASN A 403 -7.15 3.97 4.24
CA ASN A 403 -8.52 3.68 4.68
C ASN A 403 -9.00 2.27 4.26
N VAL A 404 -8.27 1.25 4.73
CA VAL A 404 -8.50 -0.16 4.37
C VAL A 404 -8.70 -1.02 5.62
N GLN A 405 -9.72 -1.86 5.60
CA GLN A 405 -9.98 -2.83 6.66
C GLN A 405 -9.82 -4.26 6.16
N ILE A 406 -9.13 -5.11 6.93
CA ILE A 406 -8.82 -6.48 6.54
C ILE A 406 -9.19 -7.42 7.69
N TRP A 407 -9.96 -8.48 7.46
CA TRP A 407 -10.31 -9.40 8.55
C TRP A 407 -10.66 -10.81 8.08
N SER A 408 -10.59 -11.75 9.01
CA SER A 408 -11.13 -13.10 8.84
C SER A 408 -12.17 -13.41 9.91
N ASP A 409 -13.33 -13.88 9.49
CA ASP A 409 -14.47 -14.15 10.37
C ASP A 409 -14.11 -15.10 11.53
N ASP A 410 -13.37 -16.17 11.22
CA ASP A 410 -12.95 -17.22 12.17
C ASP A 410 -11.51 -17.04 12.69
N SER A 411 -10.87 -15.90 12.38
CA SER A 411 -9.48 -15.58 12.71
C SER A 411 -8.41 -16.57 12.22
N ASN A 412 -8.74 -17.54 11.36
CA ASN A 412 -7.90 -18.72 11.11
C ASN A 412 -6.96 -18.58 9.89
N CYS A 413 -6.99 -17.43 9.21
CA CYS A 413 -6.05 -17.06 8.14
C CYS A 413 -4.59 -16.99 8.62
N VAL A 414 -3.65 -17.04 7.67
CA VAL A 414 -2.21 -16.92 7.94
C VAL A 414 -1.86 -15.46 8.19
N ASN A 415 -2.03 -14.60 7.18
CA ASN A 415 -1.66 -13.19 7.24
C ASN A 415 -2.85 -12.35 6.79
N ALA A 416 -3.24 -11.33 7.56
CA ALA A 416 -4.24 -10.37 7.09
C ALA A 416 -3.63 -9.56 5.93
N LEU A 417 -2.50 -8.91 6.20
CA LEU A 417 -1.70 -8.17 5.22
C LEU A 417 -0.32 -8.83 5.02
N ASN A 418 0.07 -8.98 3.76
CA ASN A 418 1.34 -9.56 3.36
C ASN A 418 2.14 -8.63 2.46
N ILE A 419 3.39 -8.38 2.82
CA ILE A 419 4.36 -7.58 2.06
C ILE A 419 5.67 -8.36 1.89
N ARG A 420 5.59 -9.69 1.73
CA ARG A 420 6.75 -10.59 1.59
C ARG A 420 7.29 -10.74 0.17
N ARG A 421 6.73 -10.05 -0.82
CA ARG A 421 7.20 -10.17 -2.21
C ARG A 421 8.49 -9.40 -2.38
N ALA A 422 9.38 -9.89 -3.24
CA ALA A 422 10.69 -9.29 -3.45
C ALA A 422 10.57 -7.78 -3.71
N TYR A 423 11.35 -7.01 -2.96
CA TYR A 423 11.54 -5.57 -3.12
C TYR A 423 10.29 -4.72 -2.83
N PRO A 424 9.63 -4.89 -1.66
CA PRO A 424 8.45 -4.12 -1.33
C PRO A 424 8.87 -2.75 -0.76
N GLY A 425 8.49 -1.67 -1.43
CA GLY A 425 8.66 -0.29 -0.96
C GLY A 425 9.70 0.53 -1.75
N PRO A 426 9.99 1.78 -1.30
CA PRO A 426 9.29 2.45 -0.21
C PRO A 426 7.81 2.64 -0.53
N GLY A 427 6.96 2.65 0.49
CA GLY A 427 5.51 2.78 0.35
C GLY A 427 4.84 3.16 1.66
N MET A 428 3.61 3.66 1.55
CA MET A 428 2.86 4.14 2.69
C MET A 428 1.64 3.27 3.01
N MET A 429 1.36 3.10 4.31
CA MET A 429 0.05 2.64 4.78
C MET A 429 -0.48 3.62 5.80
N ARG A 430 -1.74 4.04 5.60
CA ARG A 430 -2.40 4.98 6.50
C ARG A 430 -3.85 4.61 6.76
N ASN A 431 -4.28 4.65 8.02
CA ASN A 431 -5.63 4.24 8.42
C ASN A 431 -5.93 2.81 7.96
N VAL A 432 -5.10 1.85 8.37
CA VAL A 432 -5.26 0.44 8.01
C VAL A 432 -5.52 -0.39 9.25
N ALA A 433 -6.61 -1.16 9.24
CA ALA A 433 -6.98 -2.02 10.36
C ALA A 433 -7.01 -3.50 9.96
N ALA A 434 -6.45 -4.38 10.79
CA ALA A 434 -6.44 -5.82 10.58
C ALA A 434 -6.94 -6.60 11.81
N TYR A 435 -7.91 -7.50 11.60
CA TYR A 435 -8.55 -8.26 12.67
C TYR A 435 -8.44 -9.78 12.44
N GLY A 436 -7.93 -10.50 13.44
CA GLY A 436 -7.68 -11.93 13.38
C GLY A 436 -6.41 -12.31 12.60
N CYS A 437 -6.34 -13.54 12.10
CA CYS A 437 -5.17 -14.19 11.48
C CYS A 437 -4.05 -14.55 12.46
N GLN A 438 -3.06 -15.29 11.98
CA GLN A 438 -1.81 -15.50 12.73
C GLN A 438 -1.03 -14.19 12.85
N ASN A 439 -0.80 -13.50 11.72
CA ASN A 439 -0.18 -12.18 11.72
C ASN A 439 -1.13 -11.12 11.14
N GLY A 440 -1.10 -9.92 11.72
CA GLY A 440 -1.78 -8.75 11.17
C GLY A 440 -1.04 -8.27 9.93
N ILE A 441 0.26 -8.04 10.07
CA ILE A 441 1.18 -7.69 8.97
C ILE A 441 2.34 -8.68 8.97
N TYR A 442 2.70 -9.20 7.80
CA TYR A 442 3.88 -10.07 7.65
C TYR A 442 4.82 -9.60 6.54
N SER A 443 6.13 -9.58 6.85
CA SER A 443 7.21 -9.38 5.88
C SER A 443 8.42 -10.28 6.16
N ASN A 444 9.13 -10.67 5.10
CA ASN A 444 10.42 -11.34 5.21
C ASN A 444 11.49 -10.76 4.27
N GLN A 445 11.28 -9.52 3.82
CA GLN A 445 12.08 -8.89 2.76
C GLN A 445 13.20 -8.04 3.33
N GLN A 446 14.36 -8.08 2.68
CA GLN A 446 15.57 -7.36 3.10
C GLN A 446 15.69 -5.98 2.46
N GLU A 447 15.13 -5.74 1.27
CA GLU A 447 15.33 -4.48 0.56
C GLU A 447 14.11 -3.56 0.71
N TYR A 448 14.35 -2.25 0.75
CA TYR A 448 13.37 -1.16 0.92
C TYR A 448 12.62 -1.12 2.25
N SER A 449 11.70 -0.17 2.40
CA SER A 449 11.06 0.17 3.67
C SER A 449 9.55 0.39 3.51
N PHE A 450 8.84 0.44 4.62
CA PHE A 450 7.45 0.92 4.65
C PHE A 450 7.26 1.93 5.78
N THR A 451 6.46 2.95 5.50
CA THR A 451 6.02 3.92 6.51
C THR A 451 4.56 3.66 6.86
N PHE A 452 4.29 3.54 8.15
CA PHE A 452 2.98 3.25 8.71
C PHE A 452 2.54 4.42 9.60
N GLU A 453 1.35 4.94 9.34
CA GLU A 453 0.66 5.90 10.21
C GLU A 453 -0.74 5.36 10.48
N ASP A 454 -1.21 5.46 11.72
CA ASP A 454 -2.60 5.16 12.08
C ASP A 454 -2.98 3.70 11.74
N ILE A 455 -2.37 2.73 12.44
CA ILE A 455 -2.56 1.29 12.19
C ILE A 455 -3.22 0.62 13.39
N THR A 456 -4.25 -0.20 13.16
CA THR A 456 -4.89 -1.02 14.20
C THR A 456 -4.72 -2.50 13.92
N LEU A 457 -4.15 -3.27 14.85
CA LEU A 457 -3.94 -4.72 14.72
C LEU A 457 -4.50 -5.44 15.94
N GLU A 458 -5.53 -6.26 15.77
CA GLU A 458 -6.20 -6.90 16.89
C GLU A 458 -6.53 -8.38 16.67
N GLY A 459 -6.43 -9.16 17.75
CA GLY A 459 -6.87 -10.55 17.76
C GLY A 459 -5.98 -11.52 16.99
N GLN A 460 -4.74 -11.16 16.68
CA GLN A 460 -3.75 -12.04 16.08
C GLN A 460 -3.39 -13.23 16.99
N THR A 461 -2.81 -14.29 16.43
CA THR A 461 -2.40 -15.49 17.19
C THR A 461 -0.90 -15.77 17.16
N VAL A 462 -0.10 -14.99 16.43
CA VAL A 462 1.37 -15.08 16.39
C VAL A 462 2.02 -13.73 16.68
N ALA A 463 1.67 -12.68 15.93
CA ALA A 463 2.14 -11.31 16.18
C ALA A 463 1.23 -10.28 15.50
N GLY A 464 1.14 -9.07 16.04
CA GLY A 464 0.59 -7.93 15.29
C GLY A 464 1.37 -7.73 13.98
N ILE A 465 2.66 -7.47 14.10
CA ILE A 465 3.61 -7.35 12.98
C ILE A 465 4.70 -8.44 13.12
N GLY A 466 4.73 -9.37 12.18
CA GLY A 466 5.82 -10.34 12.01
C GLY A 466 6.81 -9.86 10.95
N SER A 467 8.05 -9.57 11.35
CA SER A 467 9.11 -9.07 10.47
C SER A 467 10.37 -9.91 10.57
N THR A 468 10.78 -10.56 9.48
CA THR A 468 12.06 -11.27 9.48
C THR A 468 13.25 -10.34 9.19
N ASN A 469 13.14 -9.44 8.21
CA ASN A 469 14.27 -8.62 7.69
C ASN A 469 13.88 -7.20 7.26
N MET A 470 12.63 -6.79 7.49
CA MET A 470 12.05 -5.60 6.85
C MET A 470 12.33 -4.33 7.65
N LYS A 471 12.30 -3.18 6.95
CA LYS A 471 12.47 -1.87 7.56
C LYS A 471 11.15 -1.13 7.66
N PHE A 472 10.81 -0.74 8.88
CA PHE A 472 9.55 -0.08 9.19
C PHE A 472 9.77 1.19 9.98
N SER A 473 8.99 2.20 9.62
CA SER A 473 8.81 3.35 10.47
C SER A 473 7.34 3.54 10.76
N ILE A 474 7.00 3.54 12.04
CA ILE A 474 5.64 3.36 12.50
C ILE A 474 5.30 4.47 13.48
N ARG A 475 4.17 5.11 13.26
CA ARG A 475 3.55 6.03 14.22
C ARG A 475 2.07 5.71 14.39
N HIS A 476 1.55 5.94 15.58
CA HIS A 476 0.15 5.67 15.92
C HIS A 476 -0.27 4.22 15.67
N LEU A 477 0.57 3.26 16.09
CA LEU A 477 0.18 1.85 16.13
C LEU A 477 -0.69 1.61 17.37
N LEU A 478 -1.91 1.14 17.15
CA LEU A 478 -2.76 0.48 18.14
C LEU A 478 -2.65 -1.04 17.94
N SER A 479 -2.12 -1.75 18.94
CA SER A 479 -2.14 -3.22 18.95
C SER A 479 -2.86 -3.73 20.19
N ASP A 480 -3.88 -4.56 20.01
CA ASP A 480 -4.57 -5.26 21.11
C ASP A 480 -4.48 -6.78 20.92
N ASN A 481 -3.50 -7.39 21.58
CA ASN A 481 -3.10 -8.76 21.30
C ASN A 481 -2.59 -9.53 22.53
N SER A 482 -2.93 -10.81 22.62
CA SER A 482 -2.34 -11.75 23.59
C SER A 482 -0.90 -12.20 23.23
N VAL A 483 -0.49 -11.87 22.02
CA VAL A 483 0.82 -12.13 21.40
C VAL A 483 1.56 -10.81 21.17
N PRO A 484 2.86 -10.82 20.84
CA PRO A 484 3.60 -9.57 20.64
C PRO A 484 2.98 -8.67 19.56
N ALA A 485 2.98 -7.37 19.80
CA ALA A 485 2.64 -6.36 18.81
C ALA A 485 3.67 -6.35 17.65
N LEU A 486 4.95 -6.61 17.96
CA LEU A 486 6.03 -6.73 16.99
C LEU A 486 6.92 -7.93 17.32
N GLN A 487 7.27 -8.70 16.29
CA GLN A 487 8.39 -9.63 16.27
C GLN A 487 9.34 -9.24 15.13
N ALA A 488 10.47 -8.62 15.46
CA ALA A 488 11.55 -8.30 14.52
C ALA A 488 12.69 -9.34 14.70
N GLU A 489 12.92 -10.23 13.73
CA GLU A 489 13.68 -11.46 14.00
C GLU A 489 15.19 -11.40 13.70
N LEU A 490 15.62 -10.92 12.53
CA LEU A 490 17.00 -11.08 12.03
C LEU A 490 17.74 -9.76 11.79
N PHE A 491 19.03 -9.86 11.46
CA PHE A 491 19.97 -8.75 11.26
C PHE A 491 19.46 -7.61 10.38
N HIS A 492 18.71 -7.87 9.29
CA HIS A 492 18.29 -6.76 8.41
C HIS A 492 17.06 -6.01 8.92
N ALA A 493 16.39 -6.49 9.98
CA ALA A 493 15.26 -5.78 10.56
C ALA A 493 15.72 -4.46 11.22
N ASN A 494 15.11 -3.35 10.81
CA ASN A 494 15.28 -2.01 11.40
C ASN A 494 13.89 -1.42 11.59
N THR A 495 13.45 -1.24 12.83
CA THR A 495 12.09 -0.76 13.11
C THR A 495 12.13 0.44 14.03
N THR A 496 11.39 1.49 13.66
CA THR A 496 11.08 2.62 14.53
C THR A 496 9.59 2.60 14.87
N ILE A 497 9.25 2.70 16.15
CA ILE A 497 7.86 2.86 16.62
C ILE A 497 7.76 4.08 17.52
N ILE A 498 6.95 5.07 17.14
CA ILE A 498 6.73 6.26 17.96
C ILE A 498 5.24 6.51 18.21
N ASP A 499 4.90 7.20 19.30
CA ASP A 499 3.54 7.64 19.65
C ASP A 499 2.50 6.53 19.44
N SER A 500 2.59 5.43 20.19
CA SER A 500 1.82 4.20 19.92
C SER A 500 1.29 3.55 21.21
N GLU A 501 0.22 2.76 21.11
CA GLU A 501 -0.39 2.06 22.24
C GLU A 501 -0.44 0.55 22.02
N LEU A 502 0.10 -0.20 22.98
CA LEU A 502 0.12 -1.66 22.97
C LEU A 502 -0.66 -2.19 24.18
N PHE A 503 -1.74 -2.90 23.90
CA PHE A 503 -2.56 -3.62 24.87
C PHE A 503 -2.30 -5.13 24.72
N GLY A 504 -2.14 -5.80 25.85
CA GLY A 504 -2.10 -7.25 25.91
C GLY A 504 -2.87 -7.80 27.11
N ASP A 505 -3.34 -9.04 26.98
CA ASP A 505 -4.05 -9.76 28.05
C ASP A 505 -3.24 -10.94 28.61
N ASN A 506 -2.00 -11.12 28.14
CA ASN A 506 -1.11 -12.20 28.53
C ASN A 506 -0.09 -11.73 29.56
N SER A 507 -0.32 -12.10 30.83
CA SER A 507 0.53 -11.75 31.98
C SER A 507 1.92 -12.42 31.98
N SER A 508 2.27 -13.15 30.92
CA SER A 508 3.63 -13.69 30.67
C SER A 508 4.19 -13.24 29.32
N GLY A 509 3.42 -12.47 28.54
CA GLY A 509 3.74 -12.07 27.18
C GLY A 509 4.77 -10.93 27.08
N ILE A 510 5.28 -10.77 25.88
CA ILE A 510 6.20 -9.70 25.46
C ILE A 510 5.44 -8.80 24.48
N GLY A 511 5.48 -7.49 24.67
CA GLY A 511 4.88 -6.52 23.74
C GLY A 511 5.68 -6.39 22.45
N LEU A 512 6.95 -6.00 22.56
CA LEU A 512 7.89 -5.84 21.44
C LEU A 512 9.05 -6.84 21.59
N GLN A 513 9.23 -7.71 20.60
CA GLN A 513 10.35 -8.64 20.55
C GLN A 513 11.31 -8.22 19.45
N ASN A 514 12.54 -7.84 19.83
CA ASN A 514 13.63 -7.55 18.91
C ASN A 514 14.69 -8.66 19.00
N GLY A 515 14.99 -9.29 17.86
CA GLY A 515 15.79 -10.50 17.73
C GLY A 515 14.99 -11.79 17.97
N LYS A 516 15.28 -12.83 17.18
CA LYS A 516 14.68 -14.16 17.32
C LYS A 516 15.25 -14.99 18.46
N GLU A 517 16.56 -14.90 18.66
CA GLU A 517 17.32 -15.67 19.66
C GLU A 517 18.44 -14.81 20.26
N ARG A 518 18.91 -15.19 21.45
CA ARG A 518 19.97 -14.45 22.17
C ARG A 518 21.26 -14.39 21.34
N GLY A 519 21.80 -13.18 21.19
CA GLY A 519 23.11 -12.96 20.58
C GLY A 519 23.10 -13.04 19.06
N GLN A 520 21.94 -12.89 18.41
CA GLN A 520 21.89 -12.58 16.98
C GLN A 520 22.46 -11.17 16.78
N PRO A 521 23.63 -11.00 16.12
CA PRO A 521 24.16 -9.67 15.90
C PRO A 521 23.22 -8.87 14.99
N GLY A 522 22.94 -7.64 15.41
CA GLY A 522 22.58 -6.48 14.58
C GLY A 522 21.16 -6.37 14.04
N CYS A 523 20.13 -6.79 14.77
CA CYS A 523 18.78 -6.24 14.61
C CYS A 523 18.65 -4.87 15.30
N HIS A 524 17.73 -3.99 14.83
CA HIS A 524 17.53 -2.65 15.38
C HIS A 524 16.05 -2.33 15.67
N LEU A 525 15.81 -1.79 16.86
CA LEU A 525 14.55 -1.20 17.29
C LEU A 525 14.83 0.15 17.94
N TYR A 526 14.06 1.18 17.57
CA TYR A 526 13.97 2.46 18.28
C TYR A 526 12.51 2.68 18.68
N THR A 527 12.27 3.11 19.92
CA THR A 527 10.93 3.47 20.40
C THR A 527 10.91 4.87 21.03
N ARG A 528 9.79 5.58 20.90
CA ARG A 528 9.52 6.84 21.60
C ARG A 528 8.03 6.98 21.91
N ASN A 529 7.67 7.36 23.15
CA ASN A 529 6.28 7.54 23.57
C ASN A 529 5.38 6.32 23.25
N VAL A 530 5.83 5.10 23.58
CA VAL A 530 5.03 3.89 23.41
C VAL A 530 4.43 3.46 24.74
N LYS A 531 3.11 3.56 24.85
CA LYS A 531 2.35 3.13 26.02
C LYS A 531 2.11 1.63 25.97
N VAL A 532 2.38 0.94 27.07
CA VAL A 532 2.29 -0.53 27.11
C VAL A 532 1.51 -0.99 28.33
N THR A 533 0.39 -1.65 28.08
CA THR A 533 -0.51 -2.16 29.12
C THR A 533 -0.72 -3.66 29.00
N GLY A 534 -0.63 -4.38 30.12
CA GLY A 534 -1.05 -5.78 30.24
C GLY A 534 -0.05 -6.85 29.76
N TYR A 535 1.05 -6.46 29.11
CA TYR A 535 2.21 -7.35 28.91
C TYR A 535 3.11 -7.43 30.15
N ALA A 536 3.77 -8.58 30.36
CA ALA A 536 4.74 -8.76 31.43
C ALA A 536 6.09 -8.08 31.16
N THR A 537 6.46 -8.03 29.89
CA THR A 537 7.64 -7.34 29.36
C THR A 537 7.19 -6.45 28.22
N SER A 538 7.54 -5.16 28.29
CA SER A 538 7.19 -4.21 27.23
C SER A 538 8.06 -4.41 25.99
N GLU A 539 9.37 -4.55 26.19
CA GLU A 539 10.32 -4.82 25.13
C GLU A 539 11.36 -5.86 25.60
N ALA A 540 11.61 -6.86 24.77
CA ALA A 540 12.71 -7.81 24.92
C ALA A 540 13.69 -7.63 23.75
N ASP A 541 14.88 -7.10 24.06
CA ASP A 541 15.98 -6.94 23.09
C ASP A 541 16.98 -8.09 23.23
N TYR A 542 16.87 -9.05 22.32
CA TYR A 542 17.76 -10.22 22.19
C TYR A 542 18.98 -9.96 21.29
N CYS A 543 19.09 -8.79 20.67
CA CYS A 543 20.21 -8.41 19.80
C CYS A 543 21.51 -8.15 20.60
N VAL A 544 21.42 -8.08 21.93
CA VAL A 544 22.53 -7.87 22.87
C VAL A 544 22.67 -9.05 23.85
N VAL A 545 23.87 -9.23 24.40
CA VAL A 545 24.18 -10.30 25.38
C VAL A 545 24.75 -9.69 26.67
N PRO A 546 24.07 -9.85 27.83
CA PRO A 546 22.75 -10.48 28.01
C PRO A 546 21.62 -9.63 27.39
N ALA A 547 20.49 -10.28 27.07
CA ALA A 547 19.31 -9.61 26.54
C ALA A 547 18.80 -8.52 27.51
N LYS A 548 18.37 -7.38 26.97
CA LYS A 548 17.77 -6.28 27.74
C LYS A 548 16.26 -6.45 27.78
N MET A 549 15.66 -6.21 28.95
CA MET A 549 14.22 -6.36 29.18
C MET A 549 13.67 -5.07 29.77
N TYR A 550 12.70 -4.45 29.09
CA TYR A 550 12.04 -3.22 29.52
C TYR A 550 10.62 -3.51 30.01
N LYS A 551 10.13 -2.70 30.94
CA LYS A 551 8.80 -2.82 31.55
C LYS A 551 8.13 -1.46 31.70
N GLY A 552 6.81 -1.43 31.59
CA GLY A 552 6.01 -0.20 31.60
C GLY A 552 6.11 0.55 30.28
N ASP A 553 5.71 1.82 30.30
CA ASP A 553 5.75 2.66 29.11
C ASP A 553 7.19 2.90 28.65
N LEU A 554 7.40 2.92 27.33
CA LEU A 554 8.68 3.16 26.70
C LEU A 554 8.75 4.64 26.28
N THR A 555 9.32 5.49 27.15
CA THR A 555 9.47 6.92 26.86
C THR A 555 10.41 7.16 25.67
N GLU A 556 11.61 6.55 25.69
CA GLU A 556 12.54 6.50 24.57
C GLU A 556 13.53 5.35 24.79
N THR A 557 13.61 4.39 23.87
CA THR A 557 14.54 3.24 23.93
C THR A 557 15.17 2.97 22.57
N TRP A 558 16.34 2.32 22.57
CA TRP A 558 16.97 1.86 21.34
C TRP A 558 17.90 0.66 21.56
N SER A 559 18.02 -0.16 20.53
CA SER A 559 19.05 -1.19 20.43
C SER A 559 20.37 -0.62 19.92
N GLY A 560 21.48 -1.20 20.38
CA GLY A 560 22.83 -0.77 20.01
C GLY A 560 23.32 0.48 20.76
N GLU A 561 24.40 1.07 20.27
CA GLU A 561 25.04 2.23 20.90
C GLU A 561 24.61 3.53 20.23
N ALA A 562 24.38 4.57 21.05
CA ALA A 562 24.16 5.91 20.55
C ALA A 562 25.51 6.60 20.24
N GLN A 563 25.59 7.27 19.10
CA GLN A 563 26.83 7.83 18.57
C GLN A 563 26.73 9.34 18.39
N THR A 564 27.85 10.02 18.65
CA THR A 564 28.03 11.45 18.41
C THR A 564 29.51 11.75 18.18
N VAL A 565 29.82 12.86 17.51
CA VAL A 565 31.21 13.28 17.26
C VAL A 565 31.65 14.46 18.13
N PHE A 566 30.72 15.20 18.74
CA PHE A 566 31.04 16.35 19.61
C PHE A 566 30.32 16.36 20.97
N ASP A 567 29.26 15.56 21.15
CA ASP A 567 28.39 15.66 22.34
C ASP A 567 28.54 14.47 23.30
N GLN A 568 29.73 13.90 23.44
CA GLN A 568 29.94 12.67 24.23
C GLN A 568 29.55 12.80 25.72
N SER A 569 29.44 14.02 26.25
CA SER A 569 28.99 14.30 27.62
C SER A 569 27.49 14.57 27.75
N ALA A 570 26.75 14.67 26.64
CA ALA A 570 25.32 14.89 26.64
C ALA A 570 24.56 13.58 26.77
N THR A 571 23.33 13.65 27.27
CA THR A 571 22.41 12.50 27.24
C THR A 571 21.96 12.27 25.79
N PRO A 572 22.18 11.07 25.22
CA PRO A 572 21.66 10.73 23.91
C PRO A 572 20.13 10.76 23.89
N GLY A 573 19.56 11.16 22.76
CA GLY A 573 18.12 11.13 22.54
C GLY A 573 17.72 11.99 21.36
N SER A 574 16.44 11.90 21.01
CA SER A 574 15.82 12.76 20.02
C SER A 574 15.76 14.22 20.49
N LEU A 575 15.51 15.13 19.54
CA LEU A 575 15.38 16.56 19.81
C LEU A 575 14.01 16.93 20.41
N HIS A 576 13.03 16.02 20.31
CA HIS A 576 11.61 16.26 20.57
C HIS A 576 11.11 17.48 19.78
N LEU A 577 11.39 17.49 18.47
CA LEU A 577 10.82 18.51 17.60
C LEU A 577 9.30 18.36 17.61
N PRO A 578 8.53 19.47 17.53
CA PRO A 578 7.08 19.38 17.49
C PRO A 578 6.62 18.51 16.32
N GLU A 579 5.98 17.39 16.63
CA GLU A 579 5.24 16.63 15.64
C GLU A 579 3.99 17.41 15.22
N SER A 580 3.51 17.20 14.00
CA SER A 580 2.26 17.82 13.54
C SER A 580 1.56 16.89 12.58
N GLU A 581 0.28 16.62 12.82
CA GLU A 581 -0.57 15.87 11.90
C GLU A 581 -0.59 16.51 10.51
N THR A 582 -0.63 15.67 9.46
CA THR A 582 -0.86 16.12 8.08
C THR A 582 -2.23 16.80 8.02
N PRO A 583 -2.32 18.11 7.68
CA PRO A 583 -3.61 18.76 7.52
C PRO A 583 -4.46 18.02 6.49
N GLN A 584 -5.67 17.65 6.88
CA GLN A 584 -6.63 16.97 6.00
C GLN A 584 -7.49 17.99 5.24
N PRO A 585 -7.96 17.67 4.04
CA PRO A 585 -8.93 18.52 3.33
C PRO A 585 -10.20 18.74 4.15
N ASN A 586 -10.62 19.99 4.25
CA ASN A 586 -11.94 20.37 4.76
C ASN A 586 -12.81 20.80 3.58
N ASP A 587 -13.11 19.85 2.72
CA ASP A 587 -13.82 20.10 1.48
C ASP A 587 -15.32 20.33 1.72
N PRO A 588 -15.98 21.20 0.93
CA PRO A 588 -17.42 21.24 0.88
C PRO A 588 -17.95 19.95 0.23
N ASP A 589 -19.27 19.82 0.18
CA ASP A 589 -19.94 18.73 -0.54
C ASP A 589 -19.31 18.50 -1.93
N PRO A 590 -18.87 17.26 -2.28
CA PRO A 590 -18.26 16.93 -3.56
C PRO A 590 -19.06 17.38 -4.79
N ARG A 591 -20.39 17.55 -4.66
CA ARG A 591 -21.27 18.06 -5.73
C ARG A 591 -21.03 19.52 -6.07
N THR A 592 -20.32 20.26 -5.22
CA THR A 592 -20.02 21.69 -5.39
C THR A 592 -18.61 21.95 -5.91
N TRP A 593 -17.78 20.91 -6.04
CA TRP A 593 -16.40 21.06 -6.47
C TRP A 593 -16.31 21.53 -7.93
N THR A 594 -15.23 22.25 -8.25
CA THR A 594 -15.00 22.71 -9.62
C THR A 594 -14.23 21.65 -10.40
N MET A 595 -14.84 21.10 -11.45
CA MET A 595 -14.20 20.12 -12.32
C MET A 595 -13.26 20.78 -13.35
N LEU A 596 -12.06 20.23 -13.50
CA LEU A 596 -11.13 20.56 -14.57
C LEU A 596 -11.50 19.81 -15.86
N GLY A 597 -11.41 20.50 -17.00
CA GLY A 597 -11.68 19.91 -18.31
C GLY A 597 -10.51 19.05 -18.82
N SER A 598 -10.72 18.34 -19.93
CA SER A 598 -9.70 17.47 -20.53
C SER A 598 -8.50 18.20 -21.13
N SER A 599 -8.62 19.50 -21.40
CA SER A 599 -7.54 20.33 -21.94
C SER A 599 -6.82 21.08 -20.83
N VAL A 600 -5.58 20.66 -20.53
CA VAL A 600 -4.72 21.27 -19.49
C VAL A 600 -4.53 22.78 -19.69
N SER A 601 -4.54 23.26 -20.95
CA SER A 601 -4.44 24.69 -21.28
C SER A 601 -5.56 25.56 -20.69
N THR A 602 -6.69 24.97 -20.30
CA THR A 602 -7.82 25.69 -19.70
C THR A 602 -7.76 25.75 -18.17
N TRP A 603 -6.91 24.92 -17.54
CA TRP A 603 -6.92 24.73 -16.09
C TRP A 603 -6.60 26.00 -15.31
N ALA A 604 -5.68 26.84 -15.81
CA ALA A 604 -5.33 28.11 -15.19
C ALA A 604 -6.57 29.01 -15.01
N ALA A 605 -7.37 29.16 -16.08
CA ALA A 605 -8.57 29.98 -16.05
C ALA A 605 -9.67 29.37 -15.15
N THR A 606 -9.83 28.05 -15.20
CA THR A 606 -10.81 27.33 -14.36
C THR A 606 -10.47 27.43 -12.86
N ILE A 607 -9.20 27.26 -12.49
CA ILE A 607 -8.74 27.38 -11.10
C ILE A 607 -8.91 28.82 -10.60
N ALA A 608 -8.48 29.81 -11.40
CA ALA A 608 -8.64 31.23 -11.04
C ALA A 608 -10.12 31.66 -10.91
N GLY A 609 -11.00 31.07 -11.73
CA GLY A 609 -12.44 31.35 -11.72
C GLY A 609 -13.26 30.53 -10.73
N SER A 610 -12.66 29.56 -10.03
CA SER A 610 -13.36 28.62 -9.15
C SER A 610 -14.15 29.33 -8.05
N LYS A 611 -15.39 28.89 -7.82
CA LYS A 611 -16.22 29.32 -6.68
C LYS A 611 -16.17 28.37 -5.49
N SER A 612 -15.64 27.17 -5.72
CA SER A 612 -15.34 26.19 -4.69
C SER A 612 -13.89 26.31 -4.23
N PRO A 613 -13.59 26.12 -2.94
CA PRO A 613 -12.22 25.96 -2.47
C PRO A 613 -11.56 24.66 -2.96
N THR A 614 -12.33 23.72 -3.50
CA THR A 614 -11.86 22.43 -4.00
C THR A 614 -12.06 22.34 -5.49
N VAL A 615 -10.95 22.07 -6.19
CA VAL A 615 -10.88 21.88 -7.64
C VAL A 615 -10.32 20.50 -7.92
N TYR A 616 -10.88 19.77 -8.89
CA TYR A 616 -10.45 18.41 -9.16
C TYR A 616 -10.33 18.09 -10.65
N ALA A 617 -9.44 17.17 -10.99
CA ALA A 617 -9.40 16.49 -12.27
C ALA A 617 -9.91 15.05 -12.09
N PRO A 618 -10.93 14.58 -12.81
CA PRO A 618 -11.37 13.18 -12.73
C PRO A 618 -10.22 12.19 -12.99
N PRO A 619 -10.18 11.02 -12.34
CA PRO A 619 -9.14 10.02 -12.60
C PRO A 619 -9.14 9.61 -14.07
N GLY A 620 -7.96 9.73 -14.69
CA GLY A 620 -7.79 9.47 -16.10
C GLY A 620 -6.46 9.95 -16.65
N GLN A 621 -6.35 9.86 -17.96
CA GLN A 621 -5.17 10.30 -18.70
C GLN A 621 -5.40 11.68 -19.32
N TYR A 622 -4.43 12.57 -19.08
CA TYR A 622 -4.46 13.94 -19.59
C TYR A 622 -3.31 14.16 -20.58
N GLY A 623 -3.58 14.97 -21.60
CA GLY A 623 -2.65 15.21 -22.70
C GLY A 623 -2.38 16.71 -22.88
N GLY A 624 -1.18 17.02 -23.38
CA GLY A 624 -0.75 18.37 -23.69
C GLY A 624 0.64 18.36 -24.33
N ARG A 625 1.13 19.53 -24.71
CA ARG A 625 2.54 19.76 -25.04
C ARG A 625 2.94 21.13 -24.50
N GLY A 626 4.10 21.20 -23.83
CA GLY A 626 4.64 22.43 -23.26
C GLY A 626 4.32 22.62 -21.78
N SER A 627 4.62 23.80 -21.27
CA SER A 627 4.44 24.15 -19.86
C SER A 627 3.23 25.07 -19.68
N PHE A 628 2.48 24.87 -18.61
CA PHE A 628 1.26 25.62 -18.28
C PHE A 628 1.43 26.25 -16.91
N ASP A 629 1.53 27.57 -16.86
CA ASP A 629 1.64 28.33 -15.61
C ASP A 629 0.27 28.53 -14.98
N ILE A 630 0.14 28.13 -13.71
CA ILE A 630 -1.09 28.21 -12.93
C ILE A 630 -0.76 28.88 -11.60
N THR A 631 -1.23 30.10 -11.40
CA THR A 631 -1.24 30.72 -10.07
C THR A 631 -2.40 30.16 -9.26
N VAL A 632 -2.11 29.54 -8.13
CA VAL A 632 -3.15 29.00 -7.24
C VAL A 632 -3.66 30.12 -6.33
N PRO A 633 -4.92 30.56 -6.44
CA PRO A 633 -5.44 31.65 -5.62
C PRO A 633 -5.64 31.20 -4.16
N ASP A 634 -5.59 32.14 -3.21
CA ASP A 634 -5.84 31.88 -1.79
C ASP A 634 -7.26 31.36 -1.49
N THR A 635 -8.19 31.50 -2.44
CA THR A 635 -9.55 30.96 -2.35
C THR A 635 -9.64 29.47 -2.66
N VAL A 636 -8.63 28.88 -3.31
CA VAL A 636 -8.54 27.44 -3.58
C VAL A 636 -7.60 26.82 -2.54
N ASN A 637 -8.11 25.83 -1.82
CA ASN A 637 -7.45 25.16 -0.71
C ASN A 637 -7.12 23.70 -0.98
N HIS A 638 -7.75 23.09 -1.98
CA HIS A 638 -7.52 21.70 -2.35
C HIS A 638 -7.54 21.51 -3.86
N LEU A 639 -6.46 20.93 -4.40
CA LEU A 639 -6.32 20.45 -5.77
C LEU A 639 -6.26 18.92 -5.76
N GLN A 640 -7.35 18.27 -6.13
CA GLN A 640 -7.47 16.81 -6.14
C GLN A 640 -7.36 16.26 -7.57
N PHE A 641 -6.30 15.53 -7.87
CA PHE A 641 -6.06 14.98 -9.21
C PHE A 641 -6.37 13.48 -9.32
N PHE A 642 -6.70 12.80 -8.20
CA PHE A 642 -7.02 11.36 -8.17
C PHE A 642 -5.96 10.50 -8.88
N THR A 643 -4.68 10.81 -8.68
CA THR A 643 -3.56 10.08 -9.29
C THR A 643 -3.63 10.03 -10.82
N ALA A 644 -4.18 11.09 -11.42
CA ALA A 644 -4.24 11.26 -12.86
C ALA A 644 -2.85 11.04 -13.50
N VAL A 645 -2.81 10.67 -14.78
CA VAL A 645 -1.52 10.41 -15.44
C VAL A 645 -1.36 11.19 -16.74
N PRO A 646 -0.13 11.57 -17.11
CA PRO A 646 0.11 12.14 -18.43
C PRO A 646 -0.06 11.09 -19.53
N THR A 647 -0.30 11.56 -20.75
CA THR A 647 -0.30 10.72 -21.95
C THR A 647 1.15 10.32 -22.30
N PRO A 648 1.47 9.01 -22.41
CA PRO A 648 2.80 8.55 -22.76
C PRO A 648 3.35 9.22 -24.03
N GLY A 649 4.62 9.65 -23.97
CA GLY A 649 5.30 10.31 -25.08
C GLY A 649 4.82 11.74 -25.40
N ARG A 650 3.90 12.30 -24.60
CA ARG A 650 3.49 13.70 -24.68
C ARG A 650 3.84 14.41 -23.38
N THR A 651 5.01 15.06 -23.36
CA THR A 651 5.46 15.81 -22.19
C THR A 651 4.69 17.13 -22.11
N PHE A 652 3.96 17.30 -21.00
CA PHE A 652 3.51 18.60 -20.55
C PHE A 652 3.96 18.81 -19.11
N PHE A 653 4.07 20.08 -18.72
CA PHE A 653 4.38 20.46 -17.36
C PHE A 653 3.32 21.42 -16.83
N ILE A 654 2.92 21.25 -15.58
CA ILE A 654 2.04 22.17 -14.87
C ILE A 654 2.89 22.90 -13.84
N ASN A 655 3.07 24.21 -14.00
CA ASN A 655 3.80 25.03 -13.05
C ASN A 655 2.81 25.64 -12.05
N LEU A 656 2.65 24.98 -10.91
CA LEU A 656 1.79 25.46 -9.81
C LEU A 656 2.55 26.51 -8.99
N ASN A 657 2.17 27.77 -9.18
CA ASN A 657 2.75 28.92 -8.47
C ASN A 657 1.96 29.20 -7.19
N VAL A 658 2.54 28.81 -6.05
CA VAL A 658 2.01 29.01 -4.69
C VAL A 658 2.69 30.21 -4.07
N ALA A 659 2.17 31.41 -4.41
CA ALA A 659 2.70 32.70 -3.95
C ALA A 659 1.84 33.34 -2.83
N GLY A 660 0.72 32.71 -2.48
CA GLY A 660 -0.26 33.22 -1.52
C GLY A 660 0.23 33.19 -0.06
N SER A 661 -0.55 33.84 0.81
CA SER A 661 -0.25 33.95 2.25
C SER A 661 -1.41 33.53 3.13
N SER A 662 -2.41 32.82 2.56
CA SER A 662 -3.54 32.29 3.32
C SER A 662 -3.08 31.46 4.53
N LYS A 663 -3.86 31.55 5.62
CA LYS A 663 -3.67 30.71 6.81
C LYS A 663 -4.24 29.32 6.65
N THR A 664 -5.13 29.13 5.67
CA THR A 664 -5.62 27.80 5.30
C THR A 664 -4.57 27.14 4.41
N PRO A 665 -4.11 25.93 4.75
CA PRO A 665 -3.19 25.18 3.90
C PRO A 665 -3.71 25.03 2.47
N LEU A 666 -2.80 24.93 1.51
CA LEU A 666 -3.11 24.37 0.20
C LEU A 666 -2.75 22.88 0.24
N ILE A 667 -3.70 22.02 -0.11
CA ILE A 667 -3.49 20.58 -0.27
C ILE A 667 -3.47 20.28 -1.77
N ILE A 668 -2.47 19.53 -2.19
CA ILE A 668 -2.33 18.99 -3.53
C ILE A 668 -2.27 17.48 -3.36
N GLU A 669 -3.11 16.76 -4.10
CA GLU A 669 -3.21 15.31 -3.99
C GLU A 669 -3.15 14.65 -5.37
N GLY A 670 -2.23 13.70 -5.51
CA GLY A 670 -2.11 12.82 -6.67
C GLY A 670 -1.82 13.54 -7.99
N CYS A 671 -0.99 14.59 -7.98
CA CYS A 671 -0.63 15.34 -9.19
C CYS A 671 -0.26 14.38 -10.34
N PRO A 672 -0.61 14.73 -11.60
CA PRO A 672 -0.17 13.98 -12.76
C PRO A 672 1.32 13.59 -12.72
N ASN A 673 1.57 12.27 -12.70
CA ASN A 673 2.89 11.68 -12.50
C ASN A 673 4.01 12.44 -13.23
N THR A 674 5.02 12.91 -12.51
CA THR A 674 6.19 13.65 -13.02
C THR A 674 5.86 14.86 -13.90
N SER A 675 4.68 15.46 -13.74
CA SER A 675 4.22 16.58 -14.58
C SER A 675 4.07 17.90 -13.81
N CYS A 676 3.94 17.90 -12.47
CA CYS A 676 3.90 19.15 -11.71
C CYS A 676 5.29 19.68 -11.36
N ASN A 677 5.49 20.97 -11.62
CA ASN A 677 6.49 21.80 -10.96
C ASN A 677 5.78 22.64 -9.89
N ILE A 678 6.21 22.52 -8.64
CA ILE A 678 5.67 23.29 -7.51
C ILE A 678 6.63 24.43 -7.20
N ASN A 679 6.15 25.67 -7.36
CA ASN A 679 6.90 26.89 -7.04
C ASN A 679 6.32 27.51 -5.76
N HIS A 680 6.89 27.14 -4.60
CA HIS A 680 6.45 27.56 -3.28
C HIS A 680 7.18 28.83 -2.84
N THR A 681 6.60 29.99 -3.14
CA THR A 681 7.21 31.31 -2.90
C THR A 681 6.51 32.15 -1.83
N GLY A 682 5.26 31.81 -1.53
CA GLY A 682 4.46 32.47 -0.49
C GLY A 682 4.56 31.80 0.87
N SER A 683 4.04 32.45 1.91
CA SER A 683 4.09 31.97 3.31
C SER A 683 2.96 31.00 3.68
N ARG A 684 2.09 30.67 2.72
CA ARG A 684 0.99 29.71 2.89
C ARG A 684 1.53 28.30 3.09
N THR A 685 1.00 27.57 4.08
CA THR A 685 1.33 26.15 4.27
C THR A 685 0.93 25.31 3.06
N LEU A 686 1.78 24.36 2.66
CA LEU A 686 1.54 23.41 1.58
C LEU A 686 1.54 21.97 2.10
N VAL A 687 0.64 21.15 1.56
CA VAL A 687 0.55 19.71 1.81
C VAL A 687 0.58 19.00 0.45
N LEU A 688 1.46 18.01 0.31
CA LEU A 688 1.57 17.14 -0.85
C LEU A 688 1.25 15.70 -0.43
N ILE A 689 0.27 15.08 -1.09
CA ILE A 689 -0.22 13.74 -0.78
C ILE A 689 -0.17 12.90 -2.06
N ASP A 690 0.46 11.72 -1.99
CA ASP A 690 0.56 10.79 -3.12
C ASP A 690 1.18 11.44 -4.38
N ASP A 691 2.13 12.36 -4.17
CA ASP A 691 2.64 13.28 -5.18
C ASP A 691 4.04 12.89 -5.67
N ASN A 692 4.13 12.44 -6.93
CA ASN A 692 5.41 12.32 -7.64
C ASN A 692 5.65 13.56 -8.51
N THR A 693 6.23 14.60 -7.91
CA THR A 693 6.47 15.88 -8.58
C THR A 693 7.70 15.83 -9.50
N TYR A 694 7.67 16.59 -10.60
CA TYR A 694 8.86 16.77 -11.42
C TYR A 694 9.92 17.60 -10.69
N ASN A 695 9.47 18.64 -9.97
CA ASN A 695 10.29 19.56 -9.22
C ASN A 695 9.49 20.26 -8.11
N TYR A 696 10.05 20.33 -6.91
CA TYR A 696 9.64 21.26 -5.87
C TYR A 696 10.73 22.32 -5.65
N ALA A 697 10.36 23.60 -5.79
CA ALA A 697 11.23 24.72 -5.52
C ALA A 697 10.58 25.65 -4.48
N ALA A 698 11.31 25.90 -3.40
CA ALA A 698 10.96 26.92 -2.41
C ALA A 698 11.77 28.21 -2.60
N ALA A 699 11.30 29.31 -2.02
CA ALA A 699 12.05 30.55 -1.88
C ALA A 699 12.15 30.96 -0.39
N PRO A 700 13.08 31.87 -0.01
CA PRO A 700 13.11 32.44 1.33
C PRO A 700 11.73 33.04 1.72
N GLY A 701 11.19 32.61 2.85
CA GLY A 701 9.84 32.99 3.31
C GLY A 701 8.71 32.04 2.91
N ALA A 702 9.03 30.93 2.22
CA ALA A 702 8.08 29.86 1.94
C ALA A 702 7.43 29.32 3.23
N GLY A 703 6.14 29.00 3.15
CA GLY A 703 5.38 28.44 4.25
C GLY A 703 5.78 27.02 4.60
N ASN A 704 5.18 26.48 5.66
CA ASN A 704 5.42 25.11 6.09
C ASN A 704 5.05 24.08 5.02
N LEU A 705 5.68 22.91 5.06
CA LEU A 705 5.47 21.83 4.09
C LEU A 705 5.14 20.51 4.79
N TYR A 706 4.11 19.83 4.32
CA TYR A 706 3.75 18.48 4.74
C TYR A 706 3.85 17.54 3.54
N LEU A 707 4.46 16.37 3.75
CA LEU A 707 4.69 15.35 2.73
C LEU A 707 4.14 14.00 3.23
N ASP A 708 3.21 13.42 2.46
CA ASP A 708 2.49 12.19 2.81
C ASP A 708 2.47 11.26 1.58
N ASP A 709 3.49 10.41 1.45
CA ASP A 709 3.83 9.67 0.21
C ASP A 709 4.21 10.63 -0.92
N ALA A 710 5.49 11.01 -1.01
CA ALA A 710 5.91 12.06 -1.92
C ALA A 710 7.31 11.87 -2.50
N ILE A 711 7.50 12.40 -3.71
CA ILE A 711 8.77 12.61 -4.39
C ILE A 711 8.84 14.07 -4.85
N LEU A 712 9.95 14.74 -4.54
CA LEU A 712 10.15 16.18 -4.75
C LEU A 712 11.00 16.50 -6.00
N GLY A 713 11.44 15.48 -6.72
CA GLY A 713 12.25 15.63 -7.92
C GLY A 713 12.43 14.35 -8.71
N ALA A 714 12.39 14.46 -10.03
CA ALA A 714 12.65 13.33 -10.93
C ALA A 714 14.15 12.97 -11.00
N ASN A 715 14.47 11.66 -10.97
CA ASN A 715 15.80 11.07 -10.79
C ASN A 715 16.90 11.57 -11.73
N ASN A 716 16.52 12.10 -12.90
CA ASN A 716 17.43 12.49 -13.98
C ASN A 716 17.42 13.98 -14.32
N ASN A 717 16.83 14.84 -13.48
CA ASN A 717 16.82 16.29 -13.75
C ASN A 717 18.12 16.95 -13.23
N PRO A 718 19.11 17.28 -14.09
CA PRO A 718 20.33 17.94 -13.64
C PRO A 718 20.00 19.36 -13.17
N GLY A 719 20.09 19.60 -11.86
CA GLY A 719 19.89 20.92 -11.26
C GLY A 719 18.66 21.07 -10.36
N ASN A 720 17.86 20.01 -10.16
CA ASN A 720 16.92 20.00 -9.05
C ASN A 720 17.69 19.69 -7.77
N THR A 721 17.79 20.65 -6.86
CA THR A 721 18.24 20.43 -5.48
C THR A 721 17.12 20.91 -4.58
N VAL A 722 16.50 19.97 -3.87
CA VAL A 722 15.41 20.29 -2.95
C VAL A 722 15.98 21.06 -1.77
N THR A 723 15.71 22.37 -1.75
CA THR A 723 16.25 23.29 -0.74
C THR A 723 15.14 23.86 0.12
N PHE A 724 15.26 23.69 1.42
CA PHE A 724 14.41 24.30 2.44
C PHE A 724 15.11 25.50 3.09
N TYR A 725 14.32 26.51 3.45
CA TYR A 725 14.81 27.82 3.86
C TYR A 725 14.54 28.12 5.35
N PRO A 726 15.14 29.19 5.91
CA PRO A 726 14.94 29.53 7.31
C PRO A 726 13.47 29.77 7.68
N ASN A 727 13.07 29.32 8.87
CA ASN A 727 11.70 29.35 9.41
C ASN A 727 10.69 28.42 8.73
N GLN A 728 11.08 27.66 7.71
CA GLN A 728 10.23 26.63 7.15
C GLN A 728 10.24 25.40 8.07
N HIS A 729 9.06 24.92 8.45
CA HIS A 729 8.89 23.63 9.10
C HIS A 729 8.41 22.59 8.09
N ILE A 730 9.05 21.43 8.09
CA ILE A 730 8.78 20.32 7.18
C ILE A 730 8.45 19.08 7.99
N TRP A 731 7.30 18.47 7.72
CA TRP A 731 6.89 17.18 8.26
C TRP A 731 6.70 16.18 7.13
N ALA A 732 7.57 15.19 7.05
CA ALA A 732 7.52 14.14 6.04
C ALA A 732 7.19 12.78 6.65
N ARG A 733 6.30 12.03 6.01
CA ARG A 733 6.03 10.63 6.32
C ARG A 733 6.89 9.79 5.39
N GLN A 734 6.28 9.04 4.49
CA GLN A 734 6.96 8.44 3.36
C GLN A 734 7.48 9.57 2.46
N LEU A 735 8.80 9.58 2.26
CA LEU A 735 9.50 10.46 1.33
C LEU A 735 10.55 9.64 0.58
N ASP A 736 10.42 9.59 -0.74
CA ASP A 736 11.40 8.98 -1.64
C ASP A 736 12.15 10.08 -2.41
N GLN A 737 13.48 9.98 -2.49
CA GLN A 737 14.34 10.89 -3.24
C GLN A 737 15.46 10.13 -3.96
N GLU A 738 15.45 10.16 -5.28
CA GLU A 738 16.41 9.41 -6.10
C GLU A 738 17.19 10.32 -7.04
N GLN A 739 17.65 11.46 -6.56
CA GLN A 739 18.43 12.39 -7.37
C GLN A 739 19.81 11.81 -7.67
N ALA A 740 20.13 11.55 -8.94
CA ALA A 740 21.40 10.93 -9.32
C ALA A 740 22.59 11.91 -9.39
N ARG A 741 22.33 13.23 -9.43
CA ARG A 741 23.34 14.26 -9.77
C ARG A 741 23.38 15.46 -8.81
N ALA A 742 22.69 15.37 -7.68
CA ALA A 742 22.60 16.42 -6.68
C ALA A 742 22.50 15.80 -5.28
N ASP A 743 22.65 16.64 -4.26
CA ASP A 743 22.30 16.27 -2.89
C ASP A 743 20.78 16.11 -2.80
N GLN A 744 20.33 15.07 -2.10
CA GLN A 744 18.91 14.69 -2.07
C GLN A 744 18.05 15.81 -1.45
N ILE A 745 18.46 16.26 -0.26
CA ILE A 745 17.79 17.32 0.52
C ILE A 745 18.83 18.28 1.10
N THR A 746 18.58 19.58 0.95
CA THR A 746 19.32 20.65 1.61
C THR A 746 18.40 21.43 2.56
N CYS A 747 18.75 21.48 3.84
CA CYS A 747 18.03 22.24 4.87
C CYS A 747 18.91 23.39 5.39
N ASN A 748 18.57 24.63 5.01
CA ASN A 748 19.29 25.83 5.43
C ASN A 748 18.45 26.63 6.43
N GLY A 749 18.71 26.48 7.72
CA GLY A 749 17.94 27.15 8.78
C GLY A 749 16.54 26.58 9.02
N CYS A 750 16.22 25.45 8.40
CA CYS A 750 14.89 24.84 8.45
C CYS A 750 14.71 23.93 9.67
N THR A 751 13.47 23.56 9.97
CA THR A 751 13.13 22.48 10.91
C THR A 751 12.53 21.30 10.14
N LEU A 752 13.09 20.11 10.28
CA LEU A 752 12.70 18.93 9.51
C LEU A 752 12.41 17.74 10.44
N TRP A 753 11.21 17.20 10.36
CA TRP A 753 10.80 15.98 11.06
C TRP A 753 10.38 14.93 10.02
N MET A 754 10.97 13.74 10.06
CA MET A 754 10.73 12.69 9.06
C MET A 754 10.49 11.32 9.70
N LEU A 755 9.37 10.67 9.34
CA LEU A 755 9.08 9.30 9.76
C LEU A 755 9.58 8.25 8.77
N GLY A 756 9.76 8.52 7.48
CA GLY A 756 10.22 7.48 6.55
C GLY A 756 10.93 8.07 5.35
N TYR A 757 12.26 8.01 5.36
CA TYR A 757 13.07 8.64 4.33
C TYR A 757 13.86 7.60 3.53
N LYS A 758 13.51 7.43 2.25
CA LYS A 758 14.24 6.58 1.32
C LYS A 758 15.02 7.43 0.33
N THR A 759 16.25 7.02 0.05
CA THR A 759 17.06 7.62 -1.01
C THR A 759 17.71 6.61 -1.94
N GLU A 760 18.12 7.05 -3.13
CA GLU A 760 18.95 6.29 -4.06
C GLU A 760 20.14 7.10 -4.58
N HIS A 761 21.15 6.39 -5.09
CA HIS A 761 22.39 6.96 -5.64
C HIS A 761 23.32 7.55 -4.56
N ASN A 762 24.40 8.20 -4.99
CA ASN A 762 25.52 8.58 -4.13
C ASN A 762 25.56 10.07 -3.77
N GLY A 763 24.52 10.83 -4.10
CA GLY A 763 24.35 12.17 -3.53
C GLY A 763 24.32 12.10 -2.00
N THR A 764 24.73 13.17 -1.32
CA THR A 764 24.56 13.26 0.13
C THR A 764 23.06 13.30 0.42
N ASP A 765 22.60 12.41 1.31
CA ASP A 765 21.17 12.22 1.59
C ASP A 765 20.58 13.40 2.37
N LEU A 766 21.41 14.07 3.16
CA LEU A 766 21.03 15.29 3.86
C LEU A 766 22.21 16.24 3.98
N VAL A 767 22.01 17.49 3.53
CA VAL A 767 22.89 18.61 3.82
C VAL A 767 22.16 19.59 4.73
N ALA A 768 22.70 19.89 5.90
CA ALA A 768 22.06 20.75 6.89
C ALA A 768 22.99 21.87 7.35
N THR A 769 22.48 23.11 7.39
CA THR A 769 23.21 24.27 7.91
C THR A 769 22.30 25.08 8.83
N ASN A 770 22.71 25.32 10.08
CA ASN A 770 21.89 26.02 11.09
C ASN A 770 20.47 25.42 11.31
N ALA A 771 20.33 24.10 11.16
CA ALA A 771 19.03 23.42 11.11
C ALA A 771 18.67 22.66 12.40
N GLN A 772 17.41 22.21 12.49
CA GLN A 772 16.89 21.29 13.51
C GLN A 772 16.26 20.08 12.81
N ILE A 773 16.76 18.87 13.04
CA ILE A 773 16.36 17.71 12.23
C ILE A 773 16.15 16.45 13.07
N GLU A 774 15.03 15.76 12.87
CA GLU A 774 14.78 14.38 13.33
C GLU A 774 14.43 13.47 12.16
N ILE A 775 15.09 12.31 12.09
CA ILE A 775 14.83 11.26 11.09
C ILE A 775 14.62 9.92 11.81
N PHE A 776 13.42 9.37 11.67
CA PHE A 776 13.02 8.08 12.23
C PHE A 776 13.01 7.02 11.12
N GLY A 777 13.85 6.00 11.22
CA GLY A 777 13.87 4.83 10.31
C GLY A 777 14.12 5.15 8.82
N PHE A 778 15.26 5.76 8.48
CA PHE A 778 15.61 5.93 7.06
C PHE A 778 16.04 4.61 6.37
N PHE A 779 15.92 4.57 5.05
CA PHE A 779 16.51 3.53 4.20
C PHE A 779 17.30 4.17 3.05
N PHE A 780 18.63 4.17 3.12
CA PHE A 780 19.47 4.76 2.08
C PHE A 780 20.06 3.69 1.18
N TYR A 781 19.82 3.81 -0.13
CA TYR A 781 20.23 2.82 -1.11
C TYR A 781 21.35 3.33 -2.02
N LYS A 782 22.57 2.85 -1.78
CA LYS A 782 23.74 3.32 -2.54
C LYS A 782 23.97 2.44 -3.78
N LEU A 783 24.04 3.09 -4.95
CA LEU A 783 24.03 2.42 -6.26
C LEU A 783 25.26 2.68 -7.15
N THR A 784 26.21 3.48 -6.69
CA THR A 784 27.47 3.68 -7.43
C THR A 784 28.64 3.63 -6.47
N THR A 785 29.88 3.62 -6.98
CA THR A 785 31.06 3.62 -6.11
C THR A 785 31.15 4.91 -5.29
N ALA A 786 31.33 4.79 -3.99
CA ALA A 786 31.47 5.94 -3.10
C ALA A 786 32.77 6.69 -3.37
N ALA A 787 32.72 8.02 -3.28
CA ALA A 787 33.92 8.83 -3.29
C ALA A 787 34.68 8.67 -1.95
N PRO A 788 36.02 8.78 -1.92
CA PRO A 788 36.81 8.54 -0.70
C PRO A 788 36.41 9.37 0.53
N ASP A 789 35.79 10.53 0.33
CA ASP A 789 35.35 11.46 1.38
C ASP A 789 33.82 11.70 1.39
N SER A 790 33.04 10.85 0.71
CA SER A 790 31.58 11.03 0.71
C SER A 790 30.97 10.73 2.08
N THR A 791 29.76 11.25 2.29
CA THR A 791 28.99 11.03 3.51
C THR A 791 27.51 10.95 3.21
N THR A 792 26.81 10.16 4.03
CA THR A 792 25.36 10.07 4.06
C THR A 792 24.74 11.40 4.51
N MET A 793 25.27 12.00 5.58
CA MET A 793 24.74 13.24 6.15
C MET A 793 25.86 14.25 6.41
N LYS A 794 25.70 15.47 5.91
CA LYS A 794 26.63 16.58 6.14
C LYS A 794 25.93 17.67 6.91
N ILE A 795 26.39 17.95 8.13
CA ILE A 795 25.74 18.94 9.01
C ILE A 795 26.73 20.03 9.43
N THR A 796 26.28 21.28 9.46
CA THR A 796 27.05 22.45 9.89
C THR A 796 26.25 23.25 10.90
N ASP A 797 26.77 23.41 12.11
CA ASP A 797 26.14 24.17 13.21
C ASP A 797 24.63 23.83 13.35
N SER A 798 24.29 22.54 13.33
CA SER A 798 22.91 22.05 13.29
C SER A 798 22.66 21.03 14.40
N ASN A 799 21.40 20.87 14.79
CA ASN A 799 20.97 19.77 15.64
C ASN A 799 20.39 18.66 14.75
N LEU A 800 20.81 17.42 14.98
CA LEU A 800 20.36 16.25 14.23
C LEU A 800 20.17 15.06 15.16
N PHE A 801 19.01 14.42 15.06
CA PHE A 801 18.77 13.05 15.49
C PHE A 801 18.47 12.19 14.25
N ALA A 802 19.08 11.01 14.16
CA ALA A 802 18.80 10.07 13.07
C ALA A 802 18.95 8.61 13.50
N THR A 803 18.05 7.77 13.00
CA THR A 803 18.13 6.31 13.09
C THR A 803 17.67 5.67 11.78
N GLY A 804 18.28 4.56 11.39
CA GLY A 804 17.92 3.87 10.14
C GLY A 804 18.97 2.92 9.60
N TYR A 805 18.87 2.65 8.31
CA TYR A 805 19.60 1.59 7.62
C TYR A 805 20.17 2.07 6.29
N GLU A 806 21.45 1.79 6.04
CA GLU A 806 22.07 1.95 4.72
C GLU A 806 22.25 0.57 4.09
N ASN A 807 21.68 0.42 2.89
CA ASN A 807 21.76 -0.80 2.13
C ASN A 807 22.88 -0.72 1.08
N ILE A 808 23.79 -1.68 1.13
CA ILE A 808 24.96 -1.79 0.26
C ILE A 808 24.91 -3.15 -0.42
N ASN A 809 24.36 -3.18 -1.64
CA ASN A 809 24.24 -4.42 -2.42
C ASN A 809 25.51 -4.78 -3.19
N ILE A 810 26.38 -3.79 -3.45
CA ILE A 810 27.65 -3.97 -4.15
C ILE A 810 28.77 -3.40 -3.28
N ALA A 811 29.80 -4.19 -3.05
CA ALA A 811 30.96 -3.77 -2.27
C ALA A 811 31.61 -2.52 -2.88
N GLY A 812 31.90 -1.52 -2.04
CA GLY A 812 32.45 -0.22 -2.44
C GLY A 812 31.41 0.87 -2.71
N TYR A 813 30.11 0.58 -2.58
CA TYR A 813 29.06 1.57 -2.83
C TYR A 813 28.66 2.39 -1.59
N GLY A 814 28.88 1.86 -0.39
CA GLY A 814 28.54 2.56 0.86
C GLY A 814 29.37 3.81 1.09
N ALA A 815 28.80 4.83 1.73
CA ALA A 815 29.56 6.01 2.09
C ALA A 815 30.59 5.67 3.21
N PRO A 816 31.83 6.19 3.14
CA PRO A 816 32.82 5.94 4.18
C PRO A 816 32.50 6.63 5.52
N ASN A 817 31.60 7.63 5.51
CA ASN A 817 31.20 8.36 6.71
C ASN A 817 29.67 8.42 6.80
N TRP A 818 29.12 8.07 7.96
CA TRP A 818 27.71 8.36 8.27
C TRP A 818 27.47 9.86 8.33
N VAL A 819 28.33 10.56 9.08
CA VAL A 819 28.19 11.99 9.34
C VAL A 819 29.52 12.70 9.18
N ILE A 820 29.51 13.82 8.46
CA ILE A 820 30.55 14.86 8.56
C ILE A 820 29.90 16.08 9.22
N GLU A 821 30.34 16.40 10.44
CA GLU A 821 29.84 17.53 11.20
C GLU A 821 30.90 18.63 11.29
N THR A 822 30.52 19.86 10.95
CA THR A 822 31.29 21.06 11.22
C THR A 822 30.59 21.89 12.30
N ARG A 823 31.27 22.16 13.42
CA ARG A 823 30.78 22.98 14.54
C ARG A 823 31.76 24.11 14.82
N ASN A 824 31.29 25.35 14.71
CA ASN A 824 32.10 26.56 14.92
C ASN A 824 33.45 26.53 14.16
N GLY A 825 33.43 26.04 12.91
CA GLY A 825 34.62 25.90 12.06
C GLY A 825 35.51 24.67 12.33
N SER A 826 35.21 23.86 13.34
CA SER A 826 35.89 22.58 13.60
C SER A 826 35.11 21.42 12.96
N THR A 827 35.80 20.55 12.22
CA THR A 827 35.16 19.42 11.52
C THR A 827 35.56 18.09 12.12
N SER A 828 34.56 17.26 12.42
CA SER A 828 34.73 15.87 12.87
C SER A 828 33.89 14.92 12.01
N ARG A 829 34.18 13.62 12.08
CA ARG A 829 33.57 12.59 11.23
C ARG A 829 33.15 11.39 12.05
N LEU A 830 31.93 10.91 11.81
CA LEU A 830 31.50 9.59 12.23
C LEU A 830 31.73 8.63 11.07
N ALA A 831 32.78 7.81 11.17
CA ALA A 831 33.05 6.78 10.19
C ALA A 831 31.89 5.77 10.14
N ALA A 832 31.54 5.34 8.94
CA ALA A 832 30.65 4.19 8.77
C ALA A 832 31.44 2.88 9.03
N PRO A 833 30.82 1.82 9.57
CA PRO A 833 31.44 0.51 9.74
C PRO A 833 32.18 -0.02 8.50
N GLY A 834 31.69 0.30 7.29
CA GLY A 834 32.44 0.11 6.05
C GLY A 834 31.65 0.47 4.81
N VAL A 835 32.30 0.34 3.65
CA VAL A 835 31.70 0.63 2.33
C VAL A 835 31.20 -0.63 1.61
N ASN A 836 31.26 -1.79 2.28
CA ASN A 836 31.17 -3.10 1.64
C ASN A 836 29.95 -3.95 2.02
N SER A 837 29.23 -3.61 3.09
CA SER A 837 28.14 -4.44 3.60
C SER A 837 27.04 -3.57 4.23
N PRO A 838 25.76 -3.97 4.12
CA PRO A 838 24.66 -3.23 4.72
C PRO A 838 24.84 -3.01 6.23
N GLN A 839 24.32 -1.88 6.73
CA GLN A 839 24.66 -1.40 8.07
C GLN A 839 23.54 -0.56 8.69
N HIS A 840 23.46 -0.63 10.02
CA HIS A 840 22.53 0.17 10.82
C HIS A 840 23.23 1.41 11.34
N LEU A 841 22.52 2.54 11.31
CA LEU A 841 22.79 3.66 12.20
C LEU A 841 21.79 3.56 13.37
N HIS A 842 22.25 2.99 14.48
CA HIS A 842 21.39 2.73 15.64
C HIS A 842 20.74 4.02 16.17
N VAL A 843 21.55 4.94 16.68
CA VAL A 843 21.14 6.30 17.03
C VAL A 843 22.33 7.21 16.77
N PHE A 844 22.13 8.27 15.99
CA PHE A 844 23.02 9.42 15.94
C PHE A 844 22.35 10.63 16.59
N TYR A 845 23.10 11.36 17.41
CA TYR A 845 22.65 12.62 17.99
C TYR A 845 23.74 13.69 17.91
N SER A 846 23.33 14.91 17.61
CA SER A 846 24.16 16.10 17.65
C SER A 846 23.33 17.31 18.08
N TYR A 847 23.89 18.08 19.01
CA TYR A 847 23.31 19.29 19.60
C TYR A 847 24.13 20.54 19.25
N GLY A 848 24.77 20.52 18.08
CA GLY A 848 25.73 21.53 17.63
C GLY A 848 25.15 22.83 17.11
N GLY A 849 23.83 22.88 16.90
CA GLY A 849 23.15 24.11 16.52
C GLY A 849 23.14 25.14 17.64
N LYS A 850 22.98 26.43 17.28
CA LYS A 850 22.60 27.44 18.29
C LYS A 850 21.43 26.88 19.07
N LYS A 851 21.54 26.83 20.41
CA LYS A 851 20.45 26.38 21.29
C LYS A 851 19.17 27.00 20.77
N ALA A 852 18.31 26.20 20.15
CA ALA A 852 16.93 26.58 19.96
C ALA A 852 16.46 27.05 21.33
N ALA A 853 15.72 28.16 21.41
CA ALA A 853 15.06 28.51 22.63
C ALA A 853 14.24 27.27 23.03
N VAL A 854 14.76 26.50 23.98
CA VAL A 854 14.08 25.36 24.56
C VAL A 854 12.94 26.01 25.31
N ASN A 855 11.84 26.29 24.62
CA ASN A 855 10.56 26.37 25.29
C ASN A 855 10.46 25.04 26.01
N SER A 856 10.43 25.16 27.32
CA SER A 856 10.43 24.14 28.35
C SER A 856 9.34 23.09 28.15
N VAL A 857 9.49 22.20 27.16
CA VAL A 857 8.62 21.04 26.94
C VAL A 857 9.19 19.79 27.62
N ARG A 858 10.43 19.84 28.13
CA ARG A 858 11.03 18.78 28.98
C ARG A 858 10.31 18.53 30.33
N LYS A 859 9.12 19.12 30.57
CA LYS A 859 8.42 19.09 31.86
C LYS A 859 6.89 18.91 31.83
N ILE A 860 6.27 18.52 30.70
CA ILE A 860 4.80 18.32 30.64
C ILE A 860 4.43 16.86 30.35
N HIS A 861 5.04 15.89 31.04
CA HIS A 861 4.55 14.50 31.03
C HIS A 861 4.25 13.91 32.43
N ASP A 862 4.43 14.68 33.52
CA ASP A 862 4.20 14.20 34.89
C ASP A 862 2.89 14.72 35.54
N THR A 863 1.87 15.12 34.77
CA THR A 863 0.61 15.60 35.40
C THR A 863 -0.65 15.30 34.59
N ILE A 864 -0.94 14.03 34.34
CA ILE A 864 -2.33 13.55 34.17
C ILE A 864 -2.48 12.23 34.94
N THR A 865 -2.44 12.33 36.27
CA THR A 865 -2.97 11.31 37.19
C THR A 865 -3.92 11.98 38.18
N SER A 866 -5.03 12.49 37.66
CA SER A 866 -6.29 12.68 38.40
C SER A 866 -7.31 13.35 37.48
N PHE A 867 -8.11 12.54 36.78
CA PHE A 867 -9.56 12.69 36.67
C PHE A 867 -10.16 11.35 36.24
#